data_AF-A0A0Q2LT62-F1
#
_entry.id   AF-A0A0Q2LT62-F1
#
_cell.length_a   1.000
_cell.length_b   1.000
_cell.length_c   1.000
_cell.angle_alpha   90.00
_cell.angle_beta   90.00
_cell.angle_gamma   90.00
#
_symmetry.space_group_name_H-M   'P 1'
#
loop_
_entity.id
_entity.type
_entity.pdbx_description
1 polymer ?
#
loop_
_entity_poly.entity_id
_entity_poly.type
_entity_poly.pdbx_seq_one_letter_code
_entity_poly.pdbx_strand_id
1 'polypeptide(L)'
;GGQFAGSGGSGGAGGTAVTGSGGLGGPGGVAGALGSGGAGGVGGPAEGRGGQGGAGGAAGLFGDGGVGGTGGFSAVIAISGNGGEGGTGGSLLGNGGSGGAGAQTEFGFGGSGGAGGNAVLIGNGGNGGNGGDGVPPAVVGSPGTIGTGGWLLGHNGIPGLPMSPNLLVNPSFEIATPSPSGFSSVTIPGWSVSGTPTIISYGTGRAYPSPFSFPLPDLPSFLGFPGTAPPGAGNNFAGGGPVSSGSISQTVDLTAAAAKINTGTTPYTLSGLLGGYLLDPSAASLKVTFLNANGAVLGTGATGEVGLLDRLGGTGFQARDVSGTIPVGTTSAVVTATLADRNPILSNYNNAYVDNLSFTVGDPSLAAPVLTVPTSNVGQLDHVFLFYMENKGAADILGSVNAPYLNSLINTYGYANNYYALGHPSEPNYLRILLGTDLGIDYNPTANTVTAPNLVDKMDNAGISWAGYTPNMPYPGAIVSSGDYSVDQLPFPRLTNVYNASPAYLAQHLLPITQLHDDLLNPLTAPRFAWLCGSEETNMEGPVSSPADIANWLASQLTNHQYNVAAGDQYLQQNVSTIMNSPTWNSGSKDVIIITFDEDFNNLSNGNGNQGNHIPMVVIPNQAAVTSGGMLSGHFVTNSYYNHYSLMSTIEYALSPTAGTPLATLTNNDLYATPMNDFWS
;
A
#
# COMPACT_ATOMS: atom_id res chain seq x y z
N GLY A 1 4.53 21.21 -37.75
CA GLY A 1 4.55 20.10 -38.72
C GLY A 1 5.06 20.53 -40.08
N GLY A 2 5.10 19.62 -41.05
CA GLY A 2 5.34 19.96 -42.45
C GLY A 2 4.19 20.83 -42.99
N GLN A 3 4.45 21.70 -43.98
CA GLN A 3 3.51 22.75 -44.40
C GLN A 3 2.13 22.21 -44.85
N PHE A 4 2.07 21.01 -45.42
CA PHE A 4 0.83 20.40 -45.91
C PHE A 4 0.15 19.48 -44.88
N ALA A 5 0.92 18.59 -44.24
CA ALA A 5 0.41 17.65 -43.25
C ALA A 5 1.43 17.44 -42.13
N GLY A 6 0.94 17.38 -40.89
CA GLY A 6 1.72 17.06 -39.71
C GLY A 6 1.37 17.94 -38.52
N SER A 7 1.17 17.30 -37.37
CA SER A 7 0.89 17.97 -36.11
C SER A 7 2.05 18.87 -35.64
N GLY A 8 1.72 19.78 -34.74
CA GLY A 8 2.73 20.49 -33.95
C GLY A 8 3.44 19.54 -32.99
N GLY A 9 4.73 19.76 -32.78
CA GLY A 9 5.45 19.08 -31.70
C GLY A 9 5.08 19.66 -30.35
N SER A 10 5.09 18.87 -29.28
CA SER A 10 4.86 19.38 -27.93
C SER A 10 5.98 20.33 -27.49
N GLY A 11 5.62 21.32 -26.69
CA GLY A 11 6.59 22.20 -26.04
C GLY A 11 7.40 21.46 -24.98
N GLY A 12 8.68 21.81 -24.84
CA GLY A 12 9.54 21.27 -23.79
C GLY A 12 9.13 21.75 -22.41
N ALA A 13 9.33 20.93 -21.37
CA ALA A 13 9.10 21.36 -20.00
C ALA A 13 10.10 22.45 -19.57
N GLY A 14 9.65 23.38 -18.73
CA GLY A 14 10.49 24.38 -18.10
C GLY A 14 11.46 23.74 -17.09
N GLY A 15 12.67 24.29 -16.99
CA GLY A 15 13.69 23.79 -16.06
C GLY A 15 13.34 24.05 -14.59
N THR A 16 13.72 23.13 -13.71
CA THR A 16 13.58 23.28 -12.26
C THR A 16 14.57 24.31 -11.72
N ALA A 17 14.14 25.14 -10.76
CA ALA A 17 15.00 26.11 -10.09
C ALA A 17 15.04 25.89 -8.57
N VAL A 18 16.22 25.53 -8.05
CA VAL A 18 16.48 25.44 -6.59
C VAL A 18 16.66 26.82 -5.94
N THR A 19 16.94 27.87 -6.73
CA THR A 19 16.86 29.27 -6.27
C THR A 19 16.26 30.12 -7.40
N GLY A 20 15.32 31.01 -7.08
CA GLY A 20 14.68 31.89 -8.08
C GLY A 20 13.41 31.30 -8.71
N SER A 21 13.14 31.63 -9.98
CA SER A 21 11.91 31.23 -10.67
C SER A 21 12.12 30.01 -11.55
N GLY A 22 11.10 29.16 -11.65
CA GLY A 22 11.11 28.00 -12.53
C GLY A 22 11.08 28.42 -14.00
N GLY A 23 11.69 27.61 -14.86
CA GLY A 23 11.73 27.87 -16.30
C GLY A 23 10.32 27.87 -16.90
N LEU A 24 10.11 28.60 -17.99
CA LEU A 24 8.82 28.58 -18.68
C LEU A 24 8.66 27.27 -19.45
N GLY A 25 7.43 26.76 -19.50
CA GLY A 25 7.06 25.71 -20.45
C GLY A 25 7.18 26.23 -21.87
N GLY A 26 7.82 25.45 -22.74
CA GLY A 26 7.94 25.78 -24.16
C GLY A 26 6.56 25.79 -24.84
N PRO A 27 6.34 26.64 -25.85
CA PRO A 27 5.10 26.61 -26.61
C PRO A 27 4.98 25.33 -27.45
N GLY A 28 3.75 24.86 -27.62
CA GLY A 28 3.42 23.84 -28.58
C GLY A 28 3.64 24.33 -30.02
N GLY A 29 4.16 23.46 -30.87
CA GLY A 29 4.39 23.77 -32.28
C GLY A 29 3.10 23.99 -33.06
N VAL A 30 3.17 24.77 -34.12
CA VAL A 30 2.05 24.98 -35.05
C VAL A 30 1.97 23.80 -36.03
N ALA A 31 0.75 23.37 -36.35
CA ALA A 31 0.49 22.29 -37.30
C ALA A 31 0.59 22.74 -38.76
N GLY A 32 0.72 21.78 -39.68
CA GLY A 32 0.48 21.99 -41.11
C GLY A 32 -1.01 22.13 -41.44
N ALA A 33 -1.36 22.25 -42.73
CA ALA A 33 -2.76 22.40 -43.16
C ALA A 33 -3.68 21.25 -42.65
N LEU A 34 -3.14 20.02 -42.57
CA LEU A 34 -3.79 18.87 -41.95
C LEU A 34 -3.02 18.45 -40.69
N GLY A 35 -3.50 18.82 -39.51
CA GLY A 35 -2.92 18.41 -38.22
C GLY A 35 -3.33 19.30 -37.05
N SER A 36 -3.25 18.73 -35.85
CA SER A 36 -3.53 19.45 -34.60
C SER A 36 -2.29 20.18 -34.08
N GLY A 37 -2.50 21.28 -33.38
CA GLY A 37 -1.43 21.99 -32.69
C GLY A 37 -0.78 21.13 -31.60
N GLY A 38 0.50 21.36 -31.32
CA GLY A 38 1.21 20.65 -30.26
C GLY A 38 0.78 21.14 -28.87
N ALA A 39 0.85 20.29 -27.85
CA ALA A 39 0.61 20.73 -26.48
C ALA A 39 1.69 21.71 -26.00
N GLY A 40 1.31 22.67 -25.17
CA GLY A 40 2.27 23.50 -24.43
C GLY A 40 3.02 22.69 -23.38
N GLY A 41 4.30 23.01 -23.16
CA GLY A 41 5.13 22.39 -22.15
C GLY A 41 4.73 22.83 -20.74
N VAL A 42 4.99 21.98 -19.75
CA VAL A 42 4.72 22.31 -18.34
C VAL A 42 5.71 23.37 -17.84
N GLY A 43 5.24 24.31 -17.02
CA GLY A 43 6.09 25.27 -16.32
C GLY A 43 7.03 24.59 -15.32
N GLY A 44 8.27 25.05 -15.28
CA GLY A 44 9.30 24.53 -14.39
C GLY A 44 8.96 24.79 -12.92
N PRO A 45 9.17 23.82 -12.02
CA PRO A 45 8.97 24.01 -10.60
C PRO A 45 10.12 24.82 -9.97
N ALA A 46 9.86 25.50 -8.85
CA ALA A 46 10.90 26.23 -8.13
C ALA A 46 10.68 26.35 -6.62
N GLU A 47 11.77 26.57 -5.88
CA GLU A 47 11.65 27.05 -4.50
C GLU A 47 11.04 28.47 -4.44
N GLY A 48 11.32 29.31 -5.44
CA GLY A 48 10.67 30.60 -5.61
C GLY A 48 9.42 30.52 -6.48
N ARG A 49 9.25 31.46 -7.43
CA ARG A 49 8.04 31.53 -8.28
C ARG A 49 8.01 30.36 -9.28
N GLY A 50 6.90 29.63 -9.33
CA GLY A 50 6.71 28.59 -10.34
C GLY A 50 6.70 29.14 -11.77
N GLY A 51 7.27 28.40 -12.71
CA GLY A 51 7.31 28.78 -14.13
C GLY A 51 5.93 28.73 -14.77
N GLN A 52 5.64 29.59 -15.74
CA GLN A 52 4.36 29.52 -16.47
C GLN A 52 4.32 28.31 -17.40
N GLY A 53 3.15 27.70 -17.54
CA GLY A 53 2.90 26.71 -18.59
C GLY A 53 2.98 27.33 -19.98
N GLY A 54 3.49 26.56 -20.94
CA GLY A 54 3.60 26.97 -22.34
C GLY A 54 2.24 27.03 -23.02
N ALA A 55 2.08 27.91 -24.01
CA ALA A 55 0.85 27.96 -24.80
C ALA A 55 0.73 26.73 -25.70
N GLY A 56 -0.49 26.26 -25.91
CA GLY A 56 -0.81 25.26 -26.92
C GLY A 56 -0.61 25.81 -28.33
N GLY A 57 -0.14 24.95 -29.23
CA GLY A 57 0.09 25.29 -30.63
C GLY A 57 -1.22 25.45 -31.41
N ALA A 58 -1.21 26.27 -32.46
CA ALA A 58 -2.36 26.40 -33.35
C ALA A 58 -2.42 25.26 -34.38
N ALA A 59 -3.64 24.88 -34.78
CA ALA A 59 -3.89 24.03 -35.94
C ALA A 59 -3.92 24.83 -37.25
N GLY A 60 -3.77 24.14 -38.38
CA GLY A 60 -3.76 24.76 -39.72
C GLY A 60 -5.16 24.96 -40.31
N LEU A 61 -5.53 24.19 -41.33
CA LEU A 61 -6.85 24.25 -41.97
C LEU A 61 -7.84 23.32 -41.27
N PHE A 62 -7.39 22.11 -40.95
CA PHE A 62 -8.10 21.09 -40.21
C PHE A 62 -7.27 20.60 -39.02
N GLY A 63 -7.90 20.49 -37.86
CA GLY A 63 -7.29 19.95 -36.64
C GLY A 63 -7.58 20.82 -35.42
N ASP A 64 -7.39 20.26 -34.23
CA ASP A 64 -7.67 20.97 -32.98
C ASP A 64 -6.45 21.76 -32.50
N GLY A 65 -6.70 22.86 -31.79
CA GLY A 65 -5.66 23.58 -31.08
C GLY A 65 -5.04 22.70 -29.99
N GLY A 66 -3.74 22.85 -29.77
CA GLY A 66 -3.05 22.15 -28.70
C GLY A 66 -3.50 22.64 -27.32
N VAL A 67 -3.45 21.78 -26.31
CA VAL A 67 -3.75 22.20 -24.93
C VAL A 67 -2.63 23.09 -24.38
N GLY A 68 -2.97 24.05 -23.52
CA GLY A 68 -1.99 24.82 -22.76
C GLY A 68 -1.31 23.96 -21.70
N GLY A 69 -0.03 24.21 -21.45
CA GLY A 69 0.75 23.51 -20.42
C GLY A 69 0.34 23.95 -19.02
N THR A 70 0.49 23.07 -18.03
CA THR A 70 0.23 23.44 -16.64
C THR A 70 1.30 24.40 -16.11
N GLY A 71 0.94 25.24 -15.15
CA GLY A 71 1.91 26.03 -14.40
C GLY A 71 2.87 25.16 -13.58
N GLY A 72 4.00 25.74 -13.18
CA GLY A 72 5.01 25.11 -12.33
C GLY A 72 4.76 25.35 -10.85
N PHE A 73 5.08 24.34 -10.03
CA PHE A 73 4.94 24.35 -8.58
C PHE A 73 5.87 25.36 -7.88
N SER A 74 5.48 25.83 -6.68
CA SER A 74 6.25 26.74 -5.82
C SER A 74 6.29 26.23 -4.36
N ALA A 75 7.51 26.10 -3.79
CA ALA A 75 7.75 25.49 -2.47
C ALA A 75 7.86 26.47 -1.28
N VAL A 76 8.13 27.77 -1.51
CA VAL A 76 8.24 28.82 -0.47
C VAL A 76 7.19 29.91 -0.72
N ILE A 77 6.95 30.84 0.23
CA ILE A 77 6.01 31.99 0.12
C ILE A 77 6.22 32.77 -1.20
N ALA A 78 5.57 32.31 -2.25
CA ALA A 78 5.67 32.82 -3.60
C ALA A 78 4.41 32.45 -4.39
N ILE A 79 4.33 32.95 -5.63
CA ILE A 79 3.21 32.73 -6.53
C ILE A 79 3.53 31.52 -7.40
N SER A 80 2.64 30.54 -7.47
CA SER A 80 2.79 29.40 -8.38
C SER A 80 2.59 29.81 -9.84
N GLY A 81 3.10 28.99 -10.75
CA GLY A 81 3.02 29.23 -12.18
C GLY A 81 1.59 29.24 -12.69
N ASN A 82 1.26 30.18 -13.56
CA ASN A 82 -0.02 30.16 -14.27
C ASN A 82 -0.03 29.07 -15.34
N GLY A 83 -1.21 28.55 -15.66
CA GLY A 83 -1.40 27.70 -16.82
C GLY A 83 -1.18 28.46 -18.13
N GLY A 84 -0.74 27.73 -19.15
CA GLY A 84 -0.60 28.23 -20.51
C GLY A 84 -1.94 28.30 -21.22
N GLU A 85 -2.07 29.18 -22.21
CA GLU A 85 -3.28 29.30 -23.00
C GLU A 85 -3.45 28.11 -23.96
N GLY A 86 -4.70 27.75 -24.26
CA GLY A 86 -5.02 26.79 -25.29
C GLY A 86 -4.79 27.33 -26.70
N GLY A 87 -4.39 26.46 -27.61
CA GLY A 87 -4.13 26.76 -29.01
C GLY A 87 -5.40 27.01 -29.80
N THR A 88 -5.29 27.76 -30.90
CA THR A 88 -6.43 28.01 -31.80
C THR A 88 -6.70 26.79 -32.69
N GLY A 89 -7.97 26.44 -32.86
CA GLY A 89 -8.42 25.38 -33.76
C GLY A 89 -8.21 25.70 -35.24
N GLY A 90 -8.39 24.69 -36.09
CA GLY A 90 -8.22 24.82 -37.53
C GLY A 90 -9.11 25.90 -38.14
N SER A 91 -8.57 26.64 -39.11
CA SER A 91 -9.26 27.77 -39.73
C SER A 91 -10.57 27.39 -40.44
N LEU A 92 -10.73 26.14 -40.88
CA LEU A 92 -11.98 25.63 -41.47
C LEU A 92 -12.75 24.70 -40.52
N LEU A 93 -12.06 23.75 -39.90
CA LEU A 93 -12.65 22.81 -38.94
C LEU A 93 -11.64 22.44 -37.85
N GLY A 94 -12.02 22.70 -36.60
CA GLY A 94 -11.21 22.35 -35.44
C GLY A 94 -11.63 23.07 -34.18
N ASN A 95 -11.55 22.37 -33.06
CA ASN A 95 -11.82 22.95 -31.75
C ASN A 95 -10.60 23.74 -31.25
N GLY A 96 -10.83 24.77 -30.44
CA GLY A 96 -9.77 25.37 -29.66
C GLY A 96 -9.27 24.41 -28.57
N GLY A 97 -7.99 24.48 -28.25
CA GLY A 97 -7.40 23.69 -27.16
C GLY A 97 -7.83 24.23 -25.79
N SER A 98 -7.88 23.39 -24.76
CA SER A 98 -8.12 23.86 -23.38
C SER A 98 -6.93 24.65 -22.85
N GLY A 99 -7.19 25.62 -21.97
CA GLY A 99 -6.16 26.27 -21.17
C GLY A 99 -5.57 25.30 -20.14
N GLY A 100 -4.29 25.46 -19.83
CA GLY A 100 -3.60 24.68 -18.81
C GLY A 100 -4.03 25.08 -17.40
N ALA A 101 -3.96 24.15 -16.45
CA ALA A 101 -4.20 24.46 -15.05
C ALA A 101 -3.08 25.33 -14.46
N GLY A 102 -3.43 26.24 -13.54
CA GLY A 102 -2.45 26.88 -12.68
C GLY A 102 -1.89 25.91 -11.65
N ALA A 103 -0.65 26.13 -11.22
CA ALA A 103 0.01 25.24 -10.27
C ALA A 103 -0.43 25.45 -8.82
N GLN A 104 -0.38 24.36 -8.05
CA GLN A 104 -0.53 24.35 -6.60
C GLN A 104 0.77 24.84 -5.91
N THR A 105 0.70 25.14 -4.62
CA THR A 105 1.85 25.51 -3.77
C THR A 105 1.77 24.85 -2.40
N GLU A 106 2.92 24.66 -1.75
CA GLU A 106 3.02 24.22 -0.36
C GLU A 106 2.68 25.36 0.62
N PHE A 107 3.08 26.59 0.29
CA PHE A 107 2.86 27.81 1.09
C PHE A 107 2.78 29.05 0.17
N GLY A 108 1.59 29.60 -0.08
CA GLY A 108 1.46 30.80 -0.92
C GLY A 108 0.21 30.86 -1.81
N PHE A 109 0.32 31.58 -2.93
CA PHE A 109 -0.77 31.79 -3.89
C PHE A 109 -0.70 30.74 -5.00
N GLY A 110 -1.81 30.03 -5.23
CA GLY A 110 -1.95 29.17 -6.39
C GLY A 110 -1.92 29.94 -7.71
N GLY A 111 -1.44 29.30 -8.77
CA GLY A 111 -1.36 29.90 -10.10
C GLY A 111 -2.74 30.03 -10.74
N SER A 112 -2.97 31.06 -11.55
CA SER A 112 -4.21 31.17 -12.35
C SER A 112 -4.24 30.16 -13.50
N GLY A 113 -5.43 29.71 -13.88
CA GLY A 113 -5.62 28.87 -15.06
C GLY A 113 -5.43 29.65 -16.36
N GLY A 114 -4.95 28.97 -17.40
CA GLY A 114 -4.78 29.55 -18.74
C GLY A 114 -6.11 29.72 -19.47
N ALA A 115 -6.18 30.65 -20.42
CA ALA A 115 -7.38 30.82 -21.25
C ALA A 115 -7.57 29.62 -22.20
N GLY A 116 -8.82 29.27 -22.49
CA GLY A 116 -9.15 28.35 -23.57
C GLY A 116 -8.89 28.95 -24.95
N GLY A 117 -8.44 28.14 -25.89
CA GLY A 117 -8.20 28.53 -27.28
C GLY A 117 -9.50 28.70 -28.06
N ASN A 118 -9.49 29.56 -29.08
CA ASN A 118 -10.66 29.79 -29.93
C ASN A 118 -10.76 28.73 -31.04
N ALA A 119 -11.99 28.40 -31.45
CA ALA A 119 -12.25 27.85 -32.78
C ALA A 119 -12.42 28.99 -33.80
N VAL A 120 -12.39 28.67 -35.10
CA VAL A 120 -12.43 29.69 -36.17
C VAL A 120 -13.76 29.64 -36.94
N LEU A 121 -13.93 28.68 -37.87
CA LEU A 121 -15.17 28.57 -38.67
C LEU A 121 -16.14 27.55 -38.09
N ILE A 122 -15.72 26.29 -37.97
CA ILE A 122 -16.50 25.19 -37.38
C ILE A 122 -15.68 24.54 -36.28
N GLY A 123 -16.22 24.47 -35.06
CA GLY A 123 -15.57 23.86 -33.90
C GLY A 123 -15.93 24.56 -32.60
N ASN A 124 -15.76 23.90 -31.48
CA ASN A 124 -16.01 24.47 -30.15
C ASN A 124 -14.78 25.23 -29.66
N GLY A 125 -14.99 26.29 -28.88
CA GLY A 125 -13.92 26.92 -28.12
C GLY A 125 -13.42 25.99 -27.01
N GLY A 126 -12.14 26.12 -26.66
CA GLY A 126 -11.55 25.38 -25.57
C GLY A 126 -11.99 25.90 -24.21
N ASN A 127 -11.98 25.05 -23.20
CA ASN A 127 -12.28 25.44 -21.82
C ASN A 127 -11.12 26.23 -21.21
N GLY A 128 -11.42 27.13 -20.28
CA GLY A 128 -10.42 27.75 -19.44
C GLY A 128 -9.80 26.74 -18.48
N GLY A 129 -8.53 26.91 -18.17
CA GLY A 129 -7.82 26.10 -17.18
C GLY A 129 -8.29 26.41 -15.76
N ASN A 130 -8.19 25.43 -14.87
CA ASN A 130 -8.51 25.65 -13.46
C ASN A 130 -7.41 26.47 -12.78
N GLY A 131 -7.78 27.26 -11.77
CA GLY A 131 -6.78 27.86 -10.87
C GLY A 131 -6.18 26.79 -9.96
N GLY A 132 -4.90 26.94 -9.62
CA GLY A 132 -4.21 26.08 -8.66
C GLY A 132 -4.52 26.46 -7.22
N ASP A 133 -4.36 25.52 -6.31
CA ASP A 133 -4.61 25.71 -4.88
C ASP A 133 -3.51 26.53 -4.20
N GLY A 134 -3.90 27.32 -3.21
CA GLY A 134 -2.99 28.05 -2.31
C GLY A 134 -3.14 27.62 -0.87
N VAL A 135 -2.13 27.94 -0.06
CA VAL A 135 -2.13 27.70 1.39
C VAL A 135 -1.92 29.05 2.09
N PRO A 136 -2.89 29.55 2.87
CA PRO A 136 -4.16 28.92 3.26
C PRO A 136 -5.21 28.84 2.13
N PRO A 137 -6.29 28.03 2.26
CA PRO A 137 -7.25 27.70 1.18
C PRO A 137 -7.97 28.89 0.52
N ALA A 138 -7.91 30.08 1.11
CA ALA A 138 -8.48 31.31 0.55
C ALA A 138 -7.65 31.92 -0.59
N VAL A 139 -6.53 31.31 -0.96
CA VAL A 139 -5.52 31.88 -1.85
C VAL A 139 -5.38 31.08 -3.17
N VAL A 140 -6.52 30.63 -3.70
CA VAL A 140 -6.62 29.88 -4.97
C VAL A 140 -6.39 30.81 -6.15
N GLY A 141 -5.74 30.31 -7.20
CA GLY A 141 -5.59 31.03 -8.46
C GLY A 141 -6.94 31.27 -9.15
N SER A 142 -7.03 32.37 -9.90
CA SER A 142 -8.24 32.64 -10.70
C SER A 142 -8.42 31.59 -11.80
N PRO A 143 -9.66 31.17 -12.07
CA PRO A 143 -9.96 30.42 -13.27
C PRO A 143 -9.52 31.08 -14.57
N GLY A 144 -9.14 30.26 -15.54
CA GLY A 144 -8.91 30.66 -16.92
C GLY A 144 -10.20 31.05 -17.63
N THR A 145 -10.09 31.97 -18.58
CA THR A 145 -11.22 32.43 -19.41
C THR A 145 -11.55 31.42 -20.52
N ILE A 146 -12.74 31.57 -21.10
CA ILE A 146 -13.25 30.67 -22.15
C ILE A 146 -12.58 30.93 -23.51
N GLY A 147 -12.49 29.87 -24.32
CA GLY A 147 -12.33 29.97 -25.76
C GLY A 147 -13.68 30.20 -26.45
N THR A 148 -13.69 31.01 -27.50
CA THR A 148 -14.88 31.25 -28.33
C THR A 148 -15.10 30.13 -29.35
N GLY A 149 -16.36 29.77 -29.58
CA GLY A 149 -16.76 28.81 -30.61
C GLY A 149 -16.65 29.37 -32.03
N GLY A 150 -16.62 28.48 -33.01
CA GLY A 150 -16.51 28.82 -34.43
C GLY A 150 -17.68 29.66 -34.91
N TRP A 151 -17.39 30.61 -35.80
CA TRP A 151 -18.37 31.60 -36.27
C TRP A 151 -19.60 30.97 -36.95
N LEU A 152 -19.42 29.88 -37.70
CA LEU A 152 -20.51 29.21 -38.41
C LEU A 152 -21.24 28.21 -37.51
N LEU A 153 -20.47 27.38 -36.80
CA LEU A 153 -20.97 26.30 -35.95
C LEU A 153 -19.96 26.04 -34.81
N GLY A 154 -20.39 26.22 -33.56
CA GLY A 154 -19.54 25.96 -32.40
C GLY A 154 -20.08 26.55 -31.10
N HIS A 155 -19.88 25.85 -30.00
CA HIS A 155 -20.12 26.38 -28.66
C HIS A 155 -18.87 27.06 -28.10
N ASN A 156 -19.06 28.08 -27.27
CA ASN A 156 -17.98 28.59 -26.43
C ASN A 156 -17.55 27.52 -25.41
N GLY A 157 -16.30 27.56 -25.00
CA GLY A 157 -15.83 26.80 -23.86
C GLY A 157 -16.46 27.29 -22.55
N ILE A 158 -16.19 26.58 -21.46
CA ILE A 158 -16.58 26.98 -20.10
C ILE A 158 -15.38 27.60 -19.37
N PRO A 159 -15.59 28.53 -18.41
CA PRO A 159 -14.49 29.06 -17.60
C PRO A 159 -13.85 27.93 -16.81
N GLY A 160 -12.60 28.11 -16.38
CA GLY A 160 -12.08 27.28 -15.30
C GLY A 160 -13.06 27.31 -14.12
N LEU A 161 -13.23 26.19 -13.44
CA LEU A 161 -14.11 26.14 -12.27
C LEU A 161 -13.24 26.18 -11.01
N PRO A 162 -13.63 26.92 -9.96
CA PRO A 162 -12.95 26.80 -8.67
C PRO A 162 -13.11 25.36 -8.20
N MET A 163 -11.98 24.66 -8.10
CA MET A 163 -11.90 23.28 -7.64
C MET A 163 -11.75 23.25 -6.12
N SER A 164 -12.09 22.11 -5.53
CA SER A 164 -11.70 21.75 -4.17
C SER A 164 -10.18 21.62 -4.09
N PRO A 165 -9.60 21.73 -2.88
CA PRO A 165 -8.31 21.12 -2.61
C PRO A 165 -8.32 19.62 -2.95
N ASN A 166 -7.15 18.99 -2.95
CA ASN A 166 -7.06 17.54 -3.06
C ASN A 166 -7.88 16.88 -1.95
N LEU A 167 -8.81 16.00 -2.34
CA LEU A 167 -9.74 15.32 -1.44
C LEU A 167 -9.22 13.97 -0.92
N LEU A 168 -8.01 13.56 -1.35
CA LEU A 168 -7.36 12.35 -0.89
C LEU A 168 -6.53 12.61 0.35
N VAL A 169 -6.59 11.68 1.31
CA VAL A 169 -5.74 11.68 2.50
C VAL A 169 -4.41 11.00 2.19
N ASN A 170 -3.31 11.56 2.71
CA ASN A 170 -1.97 11.01 2.53
C ASN A 170 -1.65 10.60 1.06
N PRO A 171 -1.89 11.50 0.07
CA PRO A 171 -1.80 11.17 -1.35
C PRO A 171 -0.38 10.87 -1.86
N SER A 172 0.63 11.31 -1.12
CA SER A 172 2.06 11.10 -1.39
C SER A 172 2.71 10.16 -0.36
N PHE A 173 1.91 9.46 0.46
CA PHE A 173 2.38 8.39 1.35
C PHE A 173 3.41 8.78 2.44
N GLU A 174 3.52 10.06 2.77
CA GLU A 174 4.49 10.61 3.73
C GLU A 174 4.22 10.21 5.19
N ILE A 175 3.03 9.72 5.51
CA ILE A 175 2.69 9.26 6.86
C ILE A 175 3.05 7.78 7.06
N ALA A 176 3.24 6.99 6.00
CA ALA A 176 3.57 5.59 6.16
C ALA A 176 4.97 5.39 6.80
N THR A 177 5.16 4.30 7.52
CA THR A 177 6.51 3.80 7.80
C THR A 177 6.92 2.94 6.59
N PRO A 178 7.82 3.43 5.71
CA PRO A 178 8.19 2.73 4.49
C PRO A 178 8.93 1.44 4.79
N SER A 179 8.95 0.51 3.84
CA SER A 179 9.80 -0.68 3.88
C SER A 179 11.21 -0.30 3.47
N PRO A 180 12.23 -0.39 4.34
CA PRO A 180 13.60 -0.08 3.95
C PRO A 180 14.19 -1.11 2.98
N SER A 181 13.65 -2.34 2.89
CA SER A 181 14.04 -3.29 1.84
C SER A 181 13.34 -3.02 0.51
N GLY A 182 12.13 -2.45 0.55
CA GLY A 182 11.21 -2.37 -0.58
C GLY A 182 10.53 -3.70 -0.94
N PHE A 183 10.84 -4.79 -0.23
CA PHE A 183 10.31 -6.15 -0.44
C PHE A 183 9.35 -6.62 0.66
N SER A 184 8.95 -5.73 1.57
CA SER A 184 7.89 -5.99 2.54
C SER A 184 6.67 -5.12 2.25
N SER A 185 5.48 -5.71 2.27
CA SER A 185 4.25 -4.92 2.39
C SER A 185 4.25 -4.18 3.72
N VAL A 186 3.59 -3.02 3.73
CA VAL A 186 3.46 -2.13 4.89
C VAL A 186 2.05 -1.60 4.97
N THR A 187 1.68 -1.04 6.12
CA THR A 187 0.41 -0.35 6.26
C THR A 187 0.44 0.94 5.46
N ILE A 188 -0.68 1.27 4.80
CA ILE A 188 -0.82 2.48 3.99
C ILE A 188 -1.88 3.38 4.65
N PRO A 189 -1.48 4.30 5.55
CA PRO A 189 -2.43 5.07 6.36
C PRO A 189 -3.42 5.85 5.50
N GLY A 190 -4.71 5.64 5.78
CA GLY A 190 -5.82 6.29 5.08
C GLY A 190 -6.29 5.57 3.81
N TRP A 191 -5.67 4.46 3.42
CA TRP A 191 -6.01 3.71 2.21
C TRP A 191 -6.49 2.29 2.52
N SER A 192 -7.54 1.85 1.84
CA SER A 192 -7.90 0.43 1.77
C SER A 192 -6.97 -0.28 0.80
N VAL A 193 -6.59 -1.52 1.11
CA VAL A 193 -5.57 -2.29 0.38
C VAL A 193 -6.17 -3.59 -0.16
N SER A 194 -5.71 -4.02 -1.34
CA SER A 194 -5.82 -5.39 -1.82
C SER A 194 -4.46 -5.88 -2.32
N GLY A 195 -4.18 -7.18 -2.15
CA GLY A 195 -2.83 -7.73 -2.37
C GLY A 195 -1.84 -7.18 -1.37
N THR A 196 -0.55 -7.15 -1.72
CA THR A 196 0.53 -6.76 -0.79
C THR A 196 1.37 -5.58 -1.30
N PRO A 197 0.77 -4.43 -1.67
CA PRO A 197 1.54 -3.26 -2.05
C PRO A 197 2.41 -2.79 -0.88
N THR A 198 3.41 -2.00 -1.20
CA THR A 198 4.38 -1.45 -0.24
C THR A 198 4.55 0.06 -0.42
N ILE A 199 5.17 0.71 0.56
CA ILE A 199 5.63 2.09 0.48
C ILE A 199 7.15 2.07 0.56
N ILE A 200 7.81 2.78 -0.35
CA ILE A 200 9.26 2.81 -0.50
C ILE A 200 9.70 4.27 -0.49
N SER A 201 10.81 4.55 0.18
CA SER A 201 11.42 5.88 0.10
C SER A 201 12.22 6.04 -1.20
N TYR A 202 12.21 7.24 -1.77
CA TYR A 202 13.09 7.58 -2.87
C TYR A 202 14.56 7.39 -2.45
N GLY A 203 15.35 6.75 -3.32
CA GLY A 203 16.76 6.47 -3.03
C GLY A 203 17.02 5.16 -2.29
N THR A 204 15.98 4.40 -1.92
CA THR A 204 16.15 3.05 -1.38
C THR A 204 16.92 2.17 -2.37
N GLY A 205 17.99 1.53 -1.88
CA GLY A 205 18.76 0.53 -2.61
C GLY A 205 17.89 -0.66 -3.00
N ARG A 206 18.30 -1.40 -4.03
CA ARG A 206 17.60 -2.62 -4.41
C ARG A 206 18.55 -3.79 -4.28
N ALA A 207 18.33 -4.62 -3.26
CA ALA A 207 18.88 -5.97 -3.18
C ALA A 207 17.78 -6.98 -3.50
N TYR A 208 18.15 -8.14 -4.01
CA TYR A 208 17.20 -9.26 -4.05
C TYR A 208 17.16 -9.90 -2.66
N PRO A 209 15.97 -10.32 -2.17
CA PRO A 209 15.86 -11.08 -0.94
C PRO A 209 16.83 -12.25 -0.93
N SER A 210 17.61 -12.38 0.13
CA SER A 210 18.72 -13.32 0.20
C SER A 210 18.23 -14.68 0.71
N PRO A 211 18.55 -15.79 0.02
CA PRO A 211 18.33 -17.13 0.56
C PRO A 211 19.38 -17.50 1.63
N PHE A 212 20.33 -16.61 1.95
CA PHE A 212 21.39 -16.82 2.93
C PHE A 212 21.11 -16.05 4.22
N SER A 213 21.90 -16.32 5.26
CA SER A 213 21.77 -15.64 6.56
C SER A 213 22.39 -14.24 6.62
N PHE A 214 22.63 -13.62 5.46
CA PHE A 214 23.23 -12.30 5.31
C PHE A 214 22.67 -11.62 4.05
N PRO A 215 22.63 -10.28 4.02
CA PRO A 215 22.05 -9.55 2.89
C PRO A 215 22.94 -9.66 1.65
N LEU A 216 22.31 -9.66 0.48
CA LEU A 216 23.02 -9.46 -0.78
C LEU A 216 23.39 -7.97 -0.95
N PRO A 217 24.48 -7.64 -1.65
CA PRO A 217 24.82 -6.25 -1.91
C PRO A 217 23.75 -5.59 -2.78
N ASP A 218 23.47 -4.32 -2.49
CA ASP A 218 22.61 -3.49 -3.34
C ASP A 218 23.10 -3.50 -4.79
N LEU A 219 22.15 -3.58 -5.71
CA LEU A 219 22.40 -3.30 -7.10
C LEU A 219 22.91 -1.85 -7.26
N PRO A 220 23.73 -1.58 -8.29
CA PRO A 220 24.11 -0.21 -8.64
C PRO A 220 22.89 0.71 -8.69
N SER A 221 23.01 1.97 -8.24
CA SER A 221 21.86 2.87 -8.05
C SER A 221 20.97 3.07 -9.29
N PHE A 222 21.51 2.94 -10.51
CA PHE A 222 20.72 3.01 -11.74
C PHE A 222 19.81 1.79 -11.99
N LEU A 223 20.00 0.71 -11.23
CA LEU A 223 19.16 -0.48 -11.14
C LEU A 223 18.33 -0.54 -9.85
N GLY A 224 18.41 0.51 -9.02
CA GLY A 224 17.65 0.64 -7.77
C GLY A 224 16.18 0.97 -7.99
N PHE A 225 15.46 1.14 -6.88
CA PHE A 225 14.16 1.81 -6.89
C PHE A 225 14.31 3.27 -7.37
N PRO A 226 13.21 3.97 -7.72
CA PRO A 226 13.26 5.40 -8.03
C PRO A 226 14.15 6.19 -7.06
N GLY A 227 15.26 6.73 -7.60
CA GLY A 227 16.32 7.31 -6.77
C GLY A 227 16.13 8.78 -6.43
N THR A 228 15.32 9.51 -7.21
CA THR A 228 15.08 10.94 -7.00
C THR A 228 13.60 11.21 -7.14
N ALA A 229 13.04 11.86 -6.12
CA ALA A 229 11.66 12.29 -6.10
C ALA A 229 11.38 13.23 -7.29
N PRO A 230 10.35 12.97 -8.11
CA PRO A 230 9.86 13.95 -9.08
C PRO A 230 9.48 15.26 -8.37
N PRO A 231 9.57 16.41 -9.04
CA PRO A 231 9.20 17.67 -8.40
C PRO A 231 7.76 17.67 -7.88
N GLY A 232 7.60 18.12 -6.64
CA GLY A 232 6.32 18.10 -5.92
C GLY A 232 6.00 16.76 -5.26
N ALA A 233 6.79 15.71 -5.50
CA ALA A 233 6.72 14.46 -4.73
C ALA A 233 7.40 14.62 -3.38
N GLY A 234 6.91 13.83 -2.42
CA GLY A 234 7.50 13.74 -1.09
C GLY A 234 8.71 12.80 -1.06
N ASN A 235 8.95 12.20 0.10
CA ASN A 235 10.04 11.25 0.30
C ASN A 235 9.64 9.82 -0.07
N ASN A 236 8.35 9.51 -0.18
CA ASN A 236 7.85 8.16 -0.35
C ASN A 236 7.01 8.02 -1.62
N PHE A 237 6.89 6.79 -2.10
CA PHE A 237 5.95 6.39 -3.15
C PHE A 237 5.41 4.99 -2.87
N ALA A 238 4.26 4.65 -3.45
CA ALA A 238 3.70 3.30 -3.35
C ALA A 238 4.21 2.42 -4.50
N GLY A 239 4.55 1.17 -4.17
CA GLY A 239 4.97 0.15 -5.13
C GLY A 239 4.12 -1.11 -5.07
N GLY A 240 4.12 -1.84 -6.18
CA GLY A 240 3.37 -3.09 -6.34
C GLY A 240 3.75 -4.17 -5.32
N GLY A 241 4.99 -4.14 -4.81
CA GLY A 241 5.43 -5.00 -3.73
C GLY A 241 5.94 -6.36 -4.20
N PRO A 242 6.24 -7.25 -3.24
CA PRO A 242 6.90 -8.51 -3.52
C PRO A 242 6.00 -9.51 -4.25
N VAL A 243 4.67 -9.40 -4.14
CA VAL A 243 3.78 -10.43 -4.67
C VAL A 243 2.50 -9.85 -5.30
N SER A 244 2.30 -10.22 -6.56
CA SER A 244 1.09 -10.13 -7.38
C SER A 244 0.55 -8.73 -7.60
N SER A 245 -0.54 -8.64 -8.37
CA SER A 245 -1.25 -7.39 -8.56
C SER A 245 -1.90 -6.95 -7.26
N GLY A 246 -1.81 -5.66 -6.96
CA GLY A 246 -2.45 -5.06 -5.80
C GLY A 246 -3.18 -3.77 -6.16
N SER A 247 -3.94 -3.24 -5.20
CA SER A 247 -4.55 -1.94 -5.35
C SER A 247 -4.63 -1.21 -4.02
N ILE A 248 -4.59 0.12 -4.08
CA ILE A 248 -4.95 0.98 -2.96
C ILE A 248 -6.16 1.83 -3.35
N SER A 249 -7.09 2.06 -2.42
CA SER A 249 -8.25 2.90 -2.68
C SER A 249 -8.70 3.76 -1.50
N GLN A 250 -9.29 4.92 -1.81
CA GLN A 250 -9.95 5.80 -0.86
C GLN A 250 -11.37 6.10 -1.32
N THR A 251 -12.32 6.10 -0.38
CA THR A 251 -13.68 6.59 -0.62
C THR A 251 -13.77 8.04 -0.17
N VAL A 252 -14.10 8.93 -1.12
CA VAL A 252 -14.31 10.35 -0.89
C VAL A 252 -15.80 10.63 -0.76
N ASP A 253 -16.21 11.25 0.34
CA ASP A 253 -17.57 11.72 0.56
C ASP A 253 -17.82 13.01 -0.25
N LEU A 254 -18.84 13.00 -1.10
CA LEU A 254 -19.24 14.12 -1.95
C LEU A 254 -20.65 14.63 -1.62
N THR A 255 -21.26 14.17 -0.53
CA THR A 255 -22.62 14.53 -0.13
C THR A 255 -22.81 16.05 0.01
N ALA A 256 -21.81 16.76 0.55
CA ALA A 256 -21.84 18.21 0.67
C ALA A 256 -21.92 18.94 -0.70
N ALA A 257 -21.37 18.35 -1.76
CA ALA A 257 -21.43 18.89 -3.12
C ALA A 257 -22.62 18.36 -3.94
N ALA A 258 -23.49 17.52 -3.36
CA ALA A 258 -24.58 16.85 -4.10
C ALA A 258 -25.50 17.81 -4.83
N ALA A 259 -25.83 18.96 -4.24
CA ALA A 259 -26.67 19.98 -4.88
C ALA A 259 -26.03 20.52 -6.17
N LYS A 260 -24.70 20.73 -6.15
CA LYS A 260 -23.94 21.18 -7.32
C LYS A 260 -23.79 20.06 -8.33
N ILE A 261 -23.44 18.85 -7.90
CA ILE A 261 -23.35 17.65 -8.76
C ILE A 261 -24.65 17.42 -9.52
N ASN A 262 -25.80 17.63 -8.89
CA ASN A 262 -27.12 17.43 -9.50
C ASN A 262 -27.48 18.45 -10.58
N THR A 263 -26.69 19.51 -10.79
CA THR A 263 -26.84 20.36 -11.99
C THR A 263 -26.32 19.69 -13.26
N GLY A 264 -25.57 18.58 -13.13
CA GLY A 264 -24.94 17.86 -14.24
C GLY A 264 -23.73 18.57 -14.83
N THR A 265 -23.18 19.59 -14.13
CA THR A 265 -22.07 20.41 -14.62
C THR A 265 -20.84 20.42 -13.71
N THR A 266 -20.86 19.70 -12.58
CA THR A 266 -19.72 19.70 -11.66
C THR A 266 -18.55 18.91 -12.25
N PRO A 267 -17.39 19.54 -12.50
CA PRO A 267 -16.23 18.86 -13.02
C PRO A 267 -15.52 18.07 -11.92
N TYR A 268 -14.68 17.13 -12.32
CA TYR A 268 -13.64 16.55 -11.49
C TYR A 268 -12.33 16.46 -12.27
N THR A 269 -11.22 16.38 -11.54
CA THR A 269 -9.91 16.00 -12.07
C THR A 269 -9.31 14.93 -11.15
N LEU A 270 -8.85 13.83 -11.74
CA LEU A 270 -8.07 12.80 -11.09
C LEU A 270 -6.69 12.78 -11.73
N SER A 271 -5.62 12.87 -10.94
CA SER A 271 -4.25 12.84 -11.45
C SER A 271 -3.31 12.08 -10.52
N GLY A 272 -2.13 11.74 -11.03
CA GLY A 272 -1.03 11.22 -10.23
C GLY A 272 0.22 10.94 -11.05
N LEU A 273 1.29 10.60 -10.36
CA LEU A 273 2.53 10.11 -10.94
C LEU A 273 2.43 8.59 -11.00
N LEU A 274 2.44 8.02 -12.21
CA LEU A 274 2.36 6.57 -12.42
C LEU A 274 3.67 6.11 -13.05
N GLY A 275 4.18 4.97 -12.63
CA GLY A 275 5.56 4.62 -12.93
C GLY A 275 5.83 3.13 -12.95
N GLY A 276 7.12 2.83 -13.12
CA GLY A 276 7.63 1.47 -13.00
C GLY A 276 9.14 1.37 -13.15
N TYR A 277 9.62 0.15 -13.29
CA TYR A 277 11.05 -0.19 -13.33
C TYR A 277 11.49 -0.64 -14.72
N LEU A 278 12.59 -0.06 -15.22
CA LEU A 278 13.27 -0.44 -16.46
C LEU A 278 12.35 -1.04 -17.55
N LEU A 279 12.62 -2.27 -17.99
CA LEU A 279 11.86 -3.03 -18.98
C LEU A 279 10.78 -3.93 -18.37
N ASP A 280 10.52 -3.81 -17.06
CA ASP A 280 9.49 -4.60 -16.40
C ASP A 280 8.10 -4.24 -16.98
N PRO A 281 7.27 -5.25 -17.32
CA PRO A 281 5.99 -5.03 -17.99
C PRO A 281 4.86 -4.58 -17.06
N SER A 282 5.06 -4.61 -15.74
CA SER A 282 4.08 -4.15 -14.75
C SER A 282 3.65 -2.72 -15.02
N ALA A 283 2.39 -2.41 -14.71
CA ALA A 283 1.77 -1.16 -15.09
C ALA A 283 0.93 -0.57 -13.96
N ALA A 284 0.95 0.76 -13.86
CA ALA A 284 0.14 1.51 -12.91
C ALA A 284 -0.99 2.27 -13.61
N SER A 285 -2.17 2.35 -12.98
CA SER A 285 -3.31 3.15 -13.45
C SER A 285 -4.10 3.76 -12.31
N LEU A 286 -4.82 4.85 -12.59
CA LEU A 286 -5.78 5.46 -11.68
C LEU A 286 -7.20 5.41 -12.23
N LYS A 287 -8.15 5.16 -11.35
CA LYS A 287 -9.58 5.15 -11.64
C LYS A 287 -10.36 5.84 -10.52
N VAL A 288 -11.37 6.61 -10.89
CA VAL A 288 -12.43 7.07 -9.99
C VAL A 288 -13.75 6.39 -10.37
N THR A 289 -14.47 5.87 -9.39
CA THR A 289 -15.80 5.27 -9.55
C THR A 289 -16.81 6.08 -8.74
N PHE A 290 -17.80 6.65 -9.41
CA PHE A 290 -18.84 7.48 -8.79
C PHE A 290 -20.03 6.62 -8.37
N LEU A 291 -20.43 6.75 -7.10
CA LEU A 291 -21.50 5.95 -6.50
C LEU A 291 -22.63 6.86 -6.01
N ASN A 292 -23.86 6.35 -6.11
CA ASN A 292 -25.00 6.96 -5.43
C ASN A 292 -25.08 6.55 -3.95
N ALA A 293 -26.08 7.06 -3.23
CA ALA A 293 -26.27 6.79 -1.80
C ALA A 293 -26.50 5.31 -1.45
N ASN A 294 -26.90 4.49 -2.42
CA ASN A 294 -27.10 3.05 -2.25
C ASN A 294 -25.86 2.23 -2.67
N GLY A 295 -24.75 2.88 -3.02
CA GLY A 295 -23.54 2.23 -3.50
C GLY A 295 -23.59 1.77 -4.97
N ALA A 296 -24.62 2.15 -5.74
CA ALA A 296 -24.70 1.80 -7.15
C ALA A 296 -23.78 2.70 -7.99
N VAL A 297 -23.04 2.09 -8.91
CA VAL A 297 -22.13 2.78 -9.82
C VAL A 297 -22.92 3.62 -10.84
N LEU A 298 -22.62 4.91 -10.89
CA LEU A 298 -23.22 5.87 -11.84
C LEU A 298 -22.29 6.22 -13.00
N GLY A 299 -20.98 6.08 -12.81
CA GLY A 299 -19.99 6.36 -13.83
C GLY A 299 -18.56 6.18 -13.33
N THR A 300 -17.61 6.26 -14.24
CA THR A 300 -16.19 6.10 -13.95
C THR A 300 -15.34 7.03 -14.79
N GLY A 301 -14.20 7.47 -14.25
CA GLY A 301 -13.10 8.08 -14.99
C GLY A 301 -11.83 7.28 -14.75
N ALA A 302 -10.98 7.13 -15.77
CA ALA A 302 -9.71 6.44 -15.61
C ALA A 302 -8.61 7.11 -16.45
N THR A 303 -7.39 7.10 -15.93
CA THR A 303 -6.21 7.49 -16.70
C THR A 303 -5.81 6.39 -17.67
N GLY A 304 -4.99 6.72 -18.66
CA GLY A 304 -4.19 5.70 -19.33
C GLY A 304 -3.25 5.02 -18.33
N GLU A 305 -2.99 3.73 -18.54
CA GLU A 305 -1.93 3.01 -17.83
C GLU A 305 -0.55 3.61 -18.17
N VAL A 306 0.40 3.46 -17.25
CA VAL A 306 1.82 3.69 -17.51
C VAL A 306 2.54 2.36 -17.41
N GLY A 307 2.98 1.86 -18.57
CA GLY A 307 3.82 0.67 -18.68
C GLY A 307 5.24 0.98 -19.16
N LEU A 308 5.95 -0.02 -19.65
CA LEU A 308 7.34 0.13 -20.11
C LEU A 308 7.51 1.11 -21.29
N LEU A 309 6.55 1.15 -22.22
CA LEU A 309 6.63 1.97 -23.44
C LEU A 309 6.48 3.46 -23.11
N ASP A 310 5.59 3.80 -22.18
CA ASP A 310 5.39 5.16 -21.69
C ASP A 310 6.65 5.74 -21.02
N ARG A 311 7.47 4.86 -20.43
CA ARG A 311 8.72 5.21 -19.73
C ARG A 311 9.96 5.13 -20.60
N LEU A 312 9.84 4.70 -21.87
CA LEU A 312 10.96 4.41 -22.77
C LEU A 312 12.01 3.47 -22.12
N GLY A 313 11.55 2.54 -21.29
CA GLY A 313 12.41 1.58 -20.59
C GLY A 313 13.22 2.15 -19.40
N GLY A 314 12.92 3.36 -18.93
CA GLY A 314 13.55 3.95 -17.74
C GLY A 314 12.79 3.70 -16.43
N THR A 315 13.49 3.65 -15.30
CA THR A 315 12.86 3.63 -13.97
C THR A 315 12.38 5.03 -13.60
N GLY A 316 11.14 5.15 -13.14
CA GLY A 316 10.56 6.43 -12.70
C GLY A 316 9.09 6.57 -13.08
N PHE A 317 8.64 7.83 -13.13
CA PHE A 317 7.23 8.19 -13.19
C PHE A 317 6.89 9.01 -14.44
N GLN A 318 5.62 8.94 -14.82
CA GLN A 318 4.96 9.75 -15.83
C GLN A 318 3.69 10.34 -15.22
N ALA A 319 3.49 11.64 -15.37
CA ALA A 319 2.24 12.27 -14.96
C ALA A 319 1.09 11.77 -15.83
N ARG A 320 -0.04 11.48 -15.17
CA ARG A 320 -1.30 11.12 -15.82
C ARG A 320 -2.43 11.86 -15.13
N ASP A 321 -3.40 12.29 -15.92
CA ASP A 321 -4.63 12.87 -15.42
C ASP A 321 -5.81 12.47 -16.29
N VAL A 322 -7.00 12.59 -15.72
CA VAL A 322 -8.28 12.47 -16.40
C VAL A 322 -9.24 13.47 -15.77
N SER A 323 -9.96 14.21 -16.60
CA SER A 323 -10.98 15.15 -16.16
C SER A 323 -12.31 14.85 -16.84
N GLY A 324 -13.41 15.17 -16.16
CA GLY A 324 -14.76 14.93 -16.66
C GLY A 324 -15.80 15.65 -15.83
N THR A 325 -17.08 15.29 -16.03
CA THR A 325 -18.19 15.74 -15.18
C THR A 325 -18.64 14.60 -14.27
N ILE A 326 -19.00 14.95 -13.03
CA ILE A 326 -19.51 13.99 -12.06
C ILE A 326 -20.96 13.63 -12.42
N PRO A 327 -21.32 12.33 -12.51
CA PRO A 327 -22.70 11.92 -12.79
C PRO A 327 -23.69 12.45 -11.76
N VAL A 328 -24.87 12.90 -12.23
CA VAL A 328 -25.98 13.33 -11.38
C VAL A 328 -26.40 12.20 -10.43
N GLY A 329 -26.64 12.53 -9.16
CA GLY A 329 -26.99 11.57 -8.11
C GLY A 329 -25.80 10.96 -7.37
N THR A 330 -24.57 11.35 -7.71
CA THR A 330 -23.36 10.91 -7.00
C THR A 330 -23.31 11.49 -5.59
N THR A 331 -23.02 10.63 -4.61
CA THR A 331 -22.79 11.01 -3.21
C THR A 331 -21.40 10.63 -2.72
N SER A 332 -20.71 9.72 -3.41
CA SER A 332 -19.32 9.37 -3.09
C SER A 332 -18.54 8.98 -4.34
N ALA A 333 -17.22 9.05 -4.23
CA ALA A 333 -16.28 8.64 -5.26
C ALA A 333 -15.23 7.70 -4.68
N VAL A 334 -15.04 6.52 -5.27
CA VAL A 334 -13.97 5.59 -4.92
C VAL A 334 -12.81 5.82 -5.87
N VAL A 335 -11.70 6.36 -5.36
CA VAL A 335 -10.45 6.54 -6.09
C VAL A 335 -9.57 5.33 -5.84
N THR A 336 -9.15 4.66 -6.91
CA THR A 336 -8.36 3.43 -6.87
C THR A 336 -7.10 3.60 -7.71
N ALA A 337 -5.95 3.31 -7.12
CA ALA A 337 -4.70 3.07 -7.84
C ALA A 337 -4.49 1.57 -7.97
N THR A 338 -4.30 1.09 -9.20
CA THR A 338 -4.03 -0.32 -9.50
C THR A 338 -2.55 -0.48 -9.84
N LEU A 339 -1.91 -1.45 -9.20
CA LEU A 339 -0.52 -1.83 -9.38
C LEU A 339 -0.52 -3.22 -10.03
N ALA A 340 -0.65 -3.26 -11.35
CA ALA A 340 -0.83 -4.50 -12.09
C ALA A 340 0.51 -5.17 -12.36
N ASP A 341 0.71 -6.35 -11.79
CA ASP A 341 1.80 -7.25 -12.15
C ASP A 341 1.50 -7.87 -13.52
N ARG A 342 2.39 -7.63 -14.48
CA ARG A 342 2.28 -8.17 -15.85
C ARG A 342 3.47 -9.05 -16.21
N ASN A 343 4.23 -9.49 -15.21
CA ASN A 343 5.35 -10.36 -15.46
C ASN A 343 4.87 -11.71 -16.02
N PRO A 344 5.43 -12.17 -17.15
CA PRO A 344 5.07 -13.47 -17.72
C PRO A 344 5.58 -14.63 -16.88
N ILE A 345 6.52 -14.37 -15.98
CA ILE A 345 7.09 -15.30 -15.02
C ILE A 345 6.65 -14.83 -13.63
N LEU A 346 6.03 -15.74 -12.88
CA LEU A 346 5.41 -15.41 -11.60
C LEU A 346 6.45 -14.97 -10.55
N SER A 347 7.71 -15.36 -10.64
CA SER A 347 8.76 -15.08 -9.65
C SER A 347 9.36 -13.65 -9.67
N ASN A 348 8.63 -12.65 -10.19
CA ASN A 348 9.13 -11.28 -10.30
C ASN A 348 8.42 -10.34 -9.33
N TYR A 349 9.18 -9.37 -8.81
CA TYR A 349 8.64 -8.24 -8.06
C TYR A 349 7.65 -7.44 -8.92
N ASN A 350 6.52 -7.02 -8.35
CA ASN A 350 5.58 -6.14 -9.04
C ASN A 350 6.12 -4.71 -9.05
N ASN A 351 6.70 -4.32 -10.19
CA ASN A 351 7.35 -3.02 -10.36
C ASN A 351 6.39 -1.92 -10.86
N ALA A 352 5.09 -1.99 -10.60
CA ALA A 352 4.20 -0.85 -10.79
C ALA A 352 4.41 0.17 -9.65
N TYR A 353 4.46 1.47 -9.96
CA TYR A 353 4.66 2.53 -8.97
C TYR A 353 3.59 3.62 -9.09
N VAL A 354 3.16 4.20 -7.97
CA VAL A 354 2.30 5.39 -7.93
C VAL A 354 2.72 6.37 -6.85
N ASP A 355 2.55 7.66 -7.12
CA ASP A 355 2.84 8.75 -6.19
C ASP A 355 1.98 9.99 -6.50
N ASN A 356 1.90 10.94 -5.58
CA ASN A 356 1.25 12.25 -5.76
C ASN A 356 -0.17 12.18 -6.31
N LEU A 357 -0.98 11.30 -5.71
CA LEU A 357 -2.35 11.11 -6.16
C LEU A 357 -3.18 12.35 -5.86
N SER A 358 -4.04 12.79 -6.77
CA SER A 358 -4.90 13.93 -6.54
C SER A 358 -6.28 13.71 -7.11
N PHE A 359 -7.30 14.00 -6.31
CA PHE A 359 -8.68 14.03 -6.75
C PHE A 359 -9.32 15.34 -6.30
N THR A 360 -9.71 16.16 -7.26
CA THR A 360 -10.37 17.44 -7.02
C THR A 360 -11.72 17.48 -7.73
N VAL A 361 -12.65 18.20 -7.12
CA VAL A 361 -14.03 18.36 -7.59
C VAL A 361 -14.31 19.83 -7.76
N GLY A 362 -15.14 20.23 -8.71
CA GLY A 362 -15.52 21.62 -8.92
C GLY A 362 -16.43 22.17 -7.82
N ASP A 363 -16.08 22.02 -6.56
CA ASP A 363 -16.71 22.59 -5.38
C ASP A 363 -15.63 22.97 -4.35
N PRO A 364 -15.24 24.26 -4.25
CA PRO A 364 -14.15 24.70 -3.37
C PRO A 364 -14.47 24.57 -1.88
N SER A 365 -15.71 24.23 -1.51
CA SER A 365 -16.11 24.04 -0.11
C SER A 365 -15.77 22.65 0.44
N LEU A 366 -15.47 21.69 -0.44
CA LEU A 366 -15.05 20.36 -0.02
C LEU A 366 -13.62 20.38 0.56
N ALA A 367 -13.34 19.46 1.47
CA ALA A 367 -12.02 19.24 2.03
C ALA A 367 -11.76 17.74 2.21
N ALA A 368 -10.50 17.33 2.14
CA ALA A 368 -10.12 15.98 2.53
C ALA A 368 -10.43 15.72 4.01
N PRO A 369 -10.84 14.50 4.38
CA PRO A 369 -10.96 14.14 5.78
C PRO A 369 -9.59 14.16 6.46
N VAL A 370 -9.58 14.35 7.79
CA VAL A 370 -8.35 14.22 8.58
C VAL A 370 -8.03 12.73 8.73
N LEU A 371 -6.76 12.35 8.56
CA LEU A 371 -6.32 10.98 8.84
C LEU A 371 -6.62 10.63 10.29
N THR A 372 -7.26 9.48 10.50
CA THR A 372 -7.54 8.95 11.84
C THR A 372 -6.98 7.55 11.97
N VAL A 373 -6.59 7.19 13.18
CA VAL A 373 -6.24 5.81 13.53
C VAL A 373 -7.48 4.93 13.37
N PRO A 374 -7.38 3.73 12.76
CA PRO A 374 -8.51 2.82 12.65
C PRO A 374 -9.16 2.57 14.02
N THR A 375 -10.49 2.63 14.06
CA THR A 375 -11.20 2.30 15.31
C THR A 375 -11.03 0.82 15.62
N SER A 376 -10.82 0.49 16.89
CA SER A 376 -10.71 -0.88 17.39
C SER A 376 -11.92 -1.23 18.26
N ASN A 377 -12.51 -2.40 18.03
CA ASN A 377 -13.46 -3.03 18.95
C ASN A 377 -12.84 -4.27 19.65
N VAL A 378 -11.54 -4.50 19.47
CA VAL A 378 -10.82 -5.62 20.10
C VAL A 378 -10.91 -5.49 21.62
N GLY A 379 -11.60 -6.45 22.23
CA GLY A 379 -11.74 -6.55 23.68
C GLY A 379 -10.46 -7.03 24.35
N GLN A 380 -10.23 -6.58 25.58
CA GLN A 380 -9.10 -7.04 26.39
C GLN A 380 -9.23 -8.55 26.67
N LEU A 381 -8.11 -9.27 26.54
CA LEU A 381 -7.95 -10.69 26.81
C LEU A 381 -6.94 -10.92 27.95
N ASP A 382 -7.09 -12.07 28.60
CA ASP A 382 -6.19 -12.51 29.66
C ASP A 382 -4.99 -13.25 29.04
N HIS A 383 -5.23 -14.12 28.06
CA HIS A 383 -4.18 -14.85 27.33
C HIS A 383 -4.40 -14.88 25.81
N VAL A 384 -3.29 -14.76 25.06
CA VAL A 384 -3.22 -14.95 23.60
C VAL A 384 -2.19 -16.04 23.30
N PHE A 385 -2.63 -17.14 22.68
CA PHE A 385 -1.78 -18.24 22.21
C PHE A 385 -1.65 -18.15 20.68
N LEU A 386 -0.47 -17.76 20.18
CA LEU A 386 -0.18 -17.65 18.75
C LEU A 386 0.60 -18.88 18.28
N PHE A 387 -0.03 -19.73 17.48
CA PHE A 387 0.67 -20.72 16.66
C PHE A 387 1.11 -20.08 15.35
N TYR A 388 2.40 -20.13 15.10
CA TYR A 388 3.04 -19.59 13.90
C TYR A 388 3.73 -20.72 13.16
N MET A 389 3.16 -21.10 12.01
CA MET A 389 3.57 -22.22 11.17
C MET A 389 4.35 -21.72 9.94
N GLU A 390 5.03 -22.62 9.22
CA GLU A 390 5.95 -22.24 8.13
C GLU A 390 5.37 -22.53 6.72
N ASN A 391 5.58 -21.60 5.79
CA ASN A 391 5.52 -21.67 4.33
C ASN A 391 4.34 -22.45 3.73
N LYS A 392 3.10 -22.00 3.99
CA LYS A 392 1.88 -22.52 3.33
C LYS A 392 0.89 -21.41 3.00
N GLY A 393 0.53 -21.35 1.71
CA GLY A 393 -0.56 -20.51 1.25
C GLY A 393 -1.92 -21.09 1.63
N ALA A 394 -2.96 -20.26 1.59
CA ALA A 394 -4.34 -20.69 1.86
C ALA A 394 -4.77 -21.85 0.96
N ALA A 395 -4.33 -21.85 -0.31
CA ALA A 395 -4.61 -22.91 -1.28
C ALA A 395 -3.91 -24.25 -0.96
N ASP A 396 -2.84 -24.25 -0.17
CA ASP A 396 -2.14 -25.47 0.23
C ASP A 396 -2.84 -26.16 1.41
N ILE A 397 -3.57 -25.40 2.25
CA ILE A 397 -4.22 -25.92 3.45
C ILE A 397 -5.72 -26.17 3.24
N LEU A 398 -6.44 -25.25 2.60
CA LEU A 398 -7.89 -25.36 2.46
C LEU A 398 -8.30 -26.58 1.64
N GLY A 399 -9.06 -27.48 2.28
CA GLY A 399 -9.49 -28.74 1.68
C GLY A 399 -8.39 -29.81 1.58
N SER A 400 -7.21 -29.57 2.14
CA SER A 400 -6.14 -30.57 2.15
C SER A 400 -6.51 -31.80 2.98
N VAL A 401 -6.33 -32.98 2.39
CA VAL A 401 -6.47 -34.27 3.08
C VAL A 401 -5.36 -34.53 4.10
N ASN A 402 -4.25 -33.79 4.02
CA ASN A 402 -3.13 -33.87 4.95
C ASN A 402 -3.26 -32.87 6.09
N ALA A 403 -4.24 -31.96 6.07
CA ALA A 403 -4.53 -31.04 7.17
C ALA A 403 -5.97 -31.21 7.74
N PRO A 404 -6.41 -32.45 8.06
CA PRO A 404 -7.79 -32.68 8.48
C PRO A 404 -8.16 -31.95 9.78
N TYR A 405 -7.23 -31.81 10.73
CA TYR A 405 -7.50 -31.11 11.99
C TYR A 405 -7.63 -29.60 11.77
N LEU A 406 -6.69 -28.97 11.07
CA LEU A 406 -6.74 -27.54 10.77
C LEU A 406 -7.98 -27.20 9.94
N ASN A 407 -8.34 -28.03 8.96
CA ASN A 407 -9.60 -27.85 8.22
C ASN A 407 -10.84 -28.03 9.12
N SER A 408 -10.78 -28.89 10.14
CA SER A 408 -11.88 -28.98 11.11
C SER A 408 -12.02 -27.69 11.93
N LEU A 409 -10.91 -27.04 12.29
CA LEU A 409 -10.92 -25.76 13.00
C LEU A 409 -11.46 -24.63 12.11
N ILE A 410 -11.02 -24.56 10.85
CA ILE A 410 -11.50 -23.60 9.84
C ILE A 410 -13.03 -23.72 9.68
N ASN A 411 -13.57 -24.94 9.66
CA ASN A 411 -15.01 -25.17 9.53
C ASN A 411 -15.81 -24.99 10.84
N THR A 412 -15.14 -24.72 11.96
CA THR A 412 -15.77 -24.63 13.30
C THR A 412 -15.71 -23.22 13.88
N TYR A 413 -14.66 -22.46 13.59
CA TYR A 413 -14.36 -21.18 14.22
C TYR A 413 -14.26 -20.04 13.20
N GLY A 414 -13.80 -18.86 13.64
CA GLY A 414 -13.58 -17.72 12.77
C GLY A 414 -12.37 -17.93 11.86
N TYR A 415 -12.55 -17.65 10.57
CA TYR A 415 -11.48 -17.69 9.56
C TYR A 415 -11.37 -16.34 8.83
N ALA A 416 -10.16 -15.79 8.73
CA ALA A 416 -9.89 -14.62 7.90
C ALA A 416 -9.48 -15.06 6.49
N ASN A 417 -10.43 -14.97 5.56
CA ASN A 417 -10.23 -15.39 4.18
C ASN A 417 -9.41 -14.39 3.34
N ASN A 418 -9.06 -13.23 3.90
CA ASN A 418 -8.32 -12.17 3.21
C ASN A 418 -7.12 -11.71 4.06
N TYR A 419 -6.34 -12.69 4.56
CA TYR A 419 -5.17 -12.47 5.41
C TYR A 419 -3.86 -12.73 4.64
N TYR A 420 -2.90 -11.82 4.76
CA TYR A 420 -1.64 -11.86 4.01
C TYR A 420 -0.41 -11.78 4.91
N ALA A 421 0.63 -12.53 4.55
CA ALA A 421 1.98 -12.30 5.03
C ALA A 421 2.62 -11.11 4.30
N LEU A 422 3.76 -10.63 4.79
CA LEU A 422 4.29 -9.32 4.38
C LEU A 422 5.35 -9.41 3.26
N GLY A 423 6.02 -10.54 3.12
CA GLY A 423 7.04 -10.73 2.08
C GLY A 423 7.77 -12.05 2.30
N HIS A 424 9.00 -12.14 1.77
CA HIS A 424 9.88 -13.29 1.90
C HIS A 424 11.32 -12.86 2.23
N PRO A 425 12.18 -13.73 2.78
CA PRO A 425 11.91 -15.09 3.31
C PRO A 425 11.22 -15.10 4.69
N SER A 426 11.11 -16.30 5.29
CA SER A 426 10.37 -16.62 6.51
C SER A 426 10.70 -15.76 7.74
N GLU A 427 11.94 -15.79 8.25
CA GLU A 427 12.30 -15.11 9.51
C GLU A 427 11.98 -13.61 9.53
N PRO A 428 12.19 -12.84 8.44
CA PRO A 428 11.70 -11.47 8.35
C PRO A 428 10.24 -11.28 8.74
N ASN A 429 9.32 -12.20 8.40
CA ASN A 429 7.90 -12.08 8.76
C ASN A 429 7.69 -12.16 10.27
N TYR A 430 8.43 -13.01 10.98
CA TYR A 430 8.40 -13.05 12.45
C TYR A 430 8.84 -11.71 13.05
N LEU A 431 9.95 -11.15 12.54
CA LEU A 431 10.48 -9.89 13.02
C LEU A 431 9.53 -8.73 12.76
N ARG A 432 8.82 -8.72 11.62
CA ARG A 432 7.86 -7.66 11.29
C ARG A 432 6.71 -7.58 12.31
N ILE A 433 6.24 -8.71 12.85
CA ILE A 433 5.25 -8.74 13.95
C ILE A 433 5.82 -8.16 15.24
N LEU A 434 7.11 -8.37 15.51
CA LEU A 434 7.74 -7.87 16.74
C LEU A 434 8.20 -6.42 16.64
N LEU A 435 8.45 -5.89 15.44
CA LEU A 435 9.16 -4.62 15.24
C LEU A 435 8.30 -3.50 14.64
N GLY A 436 7.17 -3.82 14.01
CA GLY A 436 6.39 -2.83 13.25
C GLY A 436 7.08 -2.39 11.94
N THR A 437 8.20 -2.99 11.56
CA THR A 437 8.95 -2.66 10.33
C THR A 437 9.85 -3.84 9.96
N ASP A 438 10.24 -3.92 8.69
CA ASP A 438 11.21 -4.90 8.20
C ASP A 438 12.67 -4.47 8.45
N LEU A 439 12.97 -3.21 8.81
CA LEU A 439 14.33 -2.70 9.02
C LEU A 439 15.31 -2.92 7.85
N GLY A 440 14.82 -3.24 6.65
CA GLY A 440 15.65 -3.64 5.52
C GLY A 440 16.16 -5.08 5.59
N ILE A 441 15.60 -5.89 6.51
CA ILE A 441 15.92 -7.32 6.65
C ILE A 441 15.02 -8.09 5.67
N ASP A 442 15.63 -8.53 4.58
CA ASP A 442 15.06 -9.37 3.52
C ASP A 442 15.84 -10.71 3.38
N TYR A 443 16.40 -11.17 4.49
CA TYR A 443 17.20 -12.38 4.65
C TYR A 443 16.92 -12.99 6.02
N ASN A 444 17.32 -14.24 6.28
CA ASN A 444 17.12 -14.89 7.59
C ASN A 444 18.31 -14.58 8.54
N PRO A 445 18.25 -13.55 9.41
CA PRO A 445 19.40 -13.13 10.19
C PRO A 445 19.79 -14.15 11.27
N THR A 446 21.08 -14.20 11.59
CA THR A 446 21.54 -14.96 12.75
C THR A 446 21.03 -14.35 14.06
N ALA A 447 21.07 -15.12 15.16
CA ALA A 447 20.77 -14.61 16.50
C ALA A 447 21.64 -13.38 16.86
N ASN A 448 21.13 -12.54 17.78
CA ASN A 448 21.80 -11.31 18.26
C ASN A 448 22.18 -10.29 17.16
N THR A 449 21.28 -10.07 16.20
CA THR A 449 21.53 -9.17 15.05
C THR A 449 20.63 -7.93 15.06
N VAL A 450 19.47 -7.99 15.72
CA VAL A 450 18.44 -6.95 15.64
C VAL A 450 18.44 -6.08 16.89
N THR A 451 18.73 -4.80 16.71
CA THR A 451 18.69 -3.80 17.80
C THR A 451 17.65 -2.73 17.49
N ALA A 452 16.42 -2.93 17.95
CA ALA A 452 15.31 -2.01 17.78
C ALA A 452 14.26 -2.17 18.90
N PRO A 453 13.47 -1.12 19.20
CA PRO A 453 12.27 -1.27 20.02
C PRO A 453 11.37 -2.36 19.45
N ASN A 454 10.81 -3.20 20.32
CA ASN A 454 10.05 -4.39 19.91
C ASN A 454 8.86 -4.64 20.84
N LEU A 455 7.94 -5.49 20.41
CA LEU A 455 6.69 -5.80 21.09
C LEU A 455 6.92 -6.44 22.46
N VAL A 456 7.92 -7.32 22.61
CA VAL A 456 8.20 -7.97 23.91
C VAL A 456 8.78 -6.98 24.93
N ASP A 457 9.57 -5.99 24.51
CA ASP A 457 9.94 -4.86 25.38
C ASP A 457 8.71 -4.06 25.83
N LYS A 458 7.70 -3.87 24.96
CA LYS A 458 6.45 -3.20 25.34
C LYS A 458 5.66 -4.03 26.35
N MET A 459 5.63 -5.35 26.17
CA MET A 459 5.00 -6.28 27.12
C MET A 459 5.68 -6.23 28.49
N ASP A 460 7.01 -6.32 28.53
CA ASP A 460 7.79 -6.24 29.77
C ASP A 460 7.54 -4.93 30.52
N ASN A 461 7.56 -3.80 29.82
CA ASN A 461 7.28 -2.48 30.40
C ASN A 461 5.84 -2.34 30.92
N ALA A 462 4.88 -3.07 30.32
CA ALA A 462 3.48 -3.09 30.73
C ALA A 462 3.17 -4.17 31.79
N GLY A 463 4.16 -4.98 32.20
CA GLY A 463 3.95 -6.10 33.12
C GLY A 463 3.14 -7.26 32.52
N ILE A 464 3.18 -7.43 31.20
CA ILE A 464 2.53 -8.54 30.48
C ILE A 464 3.55 -9.66 30.37
N SER A 465 3.28 -10.80 31.04
CA SER A 465 4.12 -11.99 30.90
C SER A 465 4.01 -12.57 29.49
N TRP A 466 5.14 -13.01 28.95
CA TRP A 466 5.19 -13.67 27.66
C TRP A 466 6.13 -14.88 27.66
N ALA A 467 5.90 -15.84 26.78
CA ALA A 467 6.78 -16.98 26.58
C ALA A 467 6.76 -17.48 25.13
N GLY A 468 7.90 -17.97 24.64
CA GLY A 468 8.05 -18.72 23.40
C GLY A 468 8.23 -20.21 23.70
N TYR A 469 7.37 -21.05 23.13
CA TYR A 469 7.42 -22.50 23.26
C TYR A 469 7.81 -23.15 21.93
N THR A 470 8.77 -24.06 21.99
CA THR A 470 9.25 -24.76 20.80
C THR A 470 9.65 -26.21 21.09
N PRO A 471 9.45 -27.16 20.17
CA PRO A 471 9.92 -28.52 20.34
C PRO A 471 11.44 -28.59 20.44
N ASN A 472 11.92 -29.69 21.01
CA ASN A 472 13.34 -30.08 21.06
C ASN A 472 14.28 -29.15 21.86
N MET A 473 13.82 -27.99 22.36
CA MET A 473 14.64 -27.11 23.19
C MET A 473 15.24 -27.89 24.37
N PRO A 474 16.57 -27.95 24.52
CA PRO A 474 17.23 -28.87 25.45
C PRO A 474 17.03 -28.48 26.92
N TYR A 475 16.85 -27.18 27.20
CA TYR A 475 16.57 -26.62 28.51
C TYR A 475 15.97 -25.21 28.37
N PRO A 476 15.19 -24.72 29.34
CA PRO A 476 14.70 -23.34 29.35
C PRO A 476 15.81 -22.31 29.16
N GLY A 477 15.65 -21.40 28.19
CA GLY A 477 16.61 -20.35 27.89
C GLY A 477 17.72 -20.75 26.92
N ALA A 478 17.60 -21.88 26.22
CA ALA A 478 18.60 -22.29 25.23
C ALA A 478 18.60 -21.32 24.02
N ILE A 479 19.73 -20.66 23.80
CA ILE A 479 19.96 -19.69 22.70
C ILE A 479 21.01 -20.18 21.68
N VAL A 480 21.36 -21.46 21.74
CA VAL A 480 22.31 -22.12 20.83
C VAL A 480 21.65 -23.40 20.32
N SER A 481 21.64 -23.58 19.00
CA SER A 481 21.12 -24.79 18.36
C SER A 481 21.90 -26.03 18.82
N SER A 482 21.19 -27.13 19.10
CA SER A 482 21.80 -28.39 19.52
C SER A 482 20.85 -29.57 19.29
N GLY A 483 21.37 -30.66 18.70
CA GLY A 483 20.50 -31.78 18.31
C GLY A 483 19.44 -31.31 17.31
N ASP A 484 18.19 -31.69 17.55
CA ASP A 484 17.04 -31.33 16.70
C ASP A 484 16.40 -29.98 17.08
N TYR A 485 17.03 -29.21 17.98
CA TYR A 485 16.66 -27.84 18.30
C TYR A 485 17.45 -26.86 17.46
N SER A 486 16.74 -25.94 16.82
CA SER A 486 17.32 -24.78 16.18
C SER A 486 16.81 -23.48 16.80
N VAL A 487 17.74 -22.55 17.02
CA VAL A 487 17.44 -21.26 17.64
C VAL A 487 16.53 -20.39 16.75
N ASP A 488 16.45 -20.64 15.44
CA ASP A 488 15.57 -19.99 14.45
C ASP A 488 14.09 -20.24 14.62
N GLN A 489 13.71 -21.35 15.25
CA GLN A 489 12.32 -21.69 15.52
C GLN A 489 11.59 -20.56 16.29
N LEU A 490 12.30 -19.78 17.11
CA LEU A 490 11.73 -18.62 17.80
C LEU A 490 12.38 -17.32 17.32
N PRO A 491 11.60 -16.22 17.23
CA PRO A 491 12.14 -14.94 16.76
C PRO A 491 12.94 -14.19 17.83
N PHE A 492 12.64 -14.42 19.10
CA PHE A 492 13.16 -13.62 20.21
C PHE A 492 14.69 -13.61 20.32
N PRO A 493 15.42 -14.72 20.10
CA PRO A 493 16.90 -14.71 20.11
C PRO A 493 17.56 -13.81 19.05
N ARG A 494 16.83 -13.31 18.03
CA ARG A 494 17.36 -12.31 17.09
C ARG A 494 17.53 -10.94 17.74
N LEU A 495 16.68 -10.64 18.72
CA LEU A 495 16.62 -9.35 19.39
C LEU A 495 17.77 -9.23 20.40
N THR A 496 18.64 -8.25 20.22
CA THR A 496 19.85 -8.04 21.03
C THR A 496 19.54 -7.88 22.53
N ASN A 497 18.43 -7.23 22.87
CA ASN A 497 17.94 -7.05 24.25
C ASN A 497 17.56 -8.39 24.89
N VAL A 498 16.90 -9.29 24.15
CA VAL A 498 16.54 -10.63 24.64
C VAL A 498 17.77 -11.52 24.71
N TYR A 499 18.57 -11.59 23.64
CA TYR A 499 19.74 -12.48 23.55
C TYR A 499 20.76 -12.21 24.66
N ASN A 500 21.01 -10.94 24.99
CA ASN A 500 21.96 -10.54 26.03
C ASN A 500 21.31 -10.41 27.42
N ALA A 501 20.05 -10.81 27.58
CA ALA A 501 19.38 -10.80 28.86
C ALA A 501 20.00 -11.80 29.85
N SER A 502 19.61 -11.70 31.13
CA SER A 502 20.10 -12.62 32.14
C SER A 502 19.65 -14.06 31.84
N PRO A 503 20.43 -15.09 32.24
CA PRO A 503 20.00 -16.48 32.09
C PRO A 503 18.64 -16.78 32.75
N ALA A 504 18.30 -16.09 33.84
CA ALA A 504 17.00 -16.22 34.50
C ALA A 504 15.86 -15.68 33.63
N TYR A 505 16.08 -14.56 32.94
CA TYR A 505 15.12 -14.00 31.99
C TYR A 505 14.93 -14.96 30.81
N LEU A 506 16.03 -15.44 30.21
CA LEU A 506 15.95 -16.42 29.12
C LEU A 506 15.20 -17.69 29.53
N ALA A 507 15.49 -18.23 30.71
CA ALA A 507 14.82 -19.42 31.24
C ALA A 507 13.34 -19.21 31.62
N GLN A 508 12.91 -17.95 31.80
CA GLN A 508 11.51 -17.60 32.02
C GLN A 508 10.74 -17.48 30.71
N HIS A 509 11.39 -17.01 29.64
CA HIS A 509 10.71 -16.61 28.41
C HIS A 509 10.88 -17.59 27.25
N LEU A 510 11.96 -18.38 27.20
CA LEU A 510 12.22 -19.34 26.13
C LEU A 510 12.11 -20.75 26.70
N LEU A 511 11.08 -21.49 26.33
CA LEU A 511 10.68 -22.71 27.01
C LEU A 511 10.56 -23.90 26.04
N PRO A 512 10.92 -25.12 26.48
CA PRO A 512 10.58 -26.31 25.72
C PRO A 512 9.06 -26.48 25.68
N ILE A 513 8.52 -26.94 24.55
CA ILE A 513 7.08 -27.19 24.39
C ILE A 513 6.50 -28.14 25.45
N THR A 514 7.33 -29.01 26.02
CA THR A 514 6.94 -29.91 27.11
C THR A 514 6.55 -29.19 28.41
N GLN A 515 6.99 -27.95 28.60
CA GLN A 515 6.65 -27.10 29.74
C GLN A 515 5.25 -26.48 29.63
N LEU A 516 4.68 -26.42 28.41
CA LEU A 516 3.39 -25.77 28.14
C LEU A 516 2.27 -26.30 29.04
N HIS A 517 2.18 -27.62 29.22
CA HIS A 517 1.12 -28.20 30.06
C HIS A 517 1.18 -27.70 31.51
N ASP A 518 2.38 -27.71 32.09
CA ASP A 518 2.60 -27.35 33.49
C ASP A 518 2.34 -25.85 33.73
N ASP A 519 2.75 -24.99 32.81
CA ASP A 519 2.54 -23.54 32.91
C ASP A 519 1.05 -23.17 32.85
N LEU A 520 0.23 -23.98 32.15
CA LEU A 520 -1.20 -23.78 32.02
C LEU A 520 -2.03 -24.42 33.14
N LEU A 521 -1.39 -25.00 34.16
CA LEU A 521 -2.10 -25.50 35.35
C LEU A 521 -2.63 -24.36 36.24
N ASN A 522 -2.02 -23.17 36.18
CA ASN A 522 -2.42 -22.03 36.98
C ASN A 522 -2.64 -20.76 36.12
N PRO A 523 -3.90 -20.30 35.98
CA PRO A 523 -4.22 -19.11 35.17
C PRO A 523 -3.58 -17.81 35.64
N LEU A 524 -3.16 -17.73 36.91
CA LEU A 524 -2.54 -16.52 37.45
C LEU A 524 -1.06 -16.37 37.08
N THR A 525 -0.41 -17.47 36.70
CA THR A 525 1.01 -17.51 36.36
C THR A 525 1.27 -17.91 34.92
N ALA A 526 0.26 -18.38 34.20
CA ALA A 526 0.33 -18.64 32.77
C ALA A 526 0.79 -17.38 32.01
N PRO A 527 1.58 -17.53 30.93
CA PRO A 527 2.02 -16.40 30.12
C PRO A 527 0.83 -15.77 29.42
N ARG A 528 0.66 -14.45 29.56
CA ARG A 528 -0.41 -13.70 28.90
C ARG A 528 -0.23 -13.67 27.38
N PHE A 529 1.01 -13.72 26.89
CA PHE A 529 1.31 -13.95 25.48
C PHE A 529 2.16 -15.21 25.31
N ALA A 530 1.69 -16.19 24.54
CA ALA A 530 2.44 -17.38 24.24
C ALA A 530 2.64 -17.50 22.72
N TRP A 531 3.89 -17.55 22.27
CA TRP A 531 4.26 -17.86 20.89
C TRP A 531 4.62 -19.34 20.79
N LEU A 532 3.97 -20.09 19.91
CA LEU A 532 4.22 -21.50 19.69
C LEU A 532 4.60 -21.71 18.22
N CYS A 533 5.68 -22.44 17.97
CA CYS A 533 6.14 -22.79 16.63
C CYS A 533 6.37 -24.31 16.52
N GLY A 534 6.50 -24.82 15.29
CA GLY A 534 6.94 -26.20 15.05
C GLY A 534 8.46 -26.37 15.17
N SER A 535 8.92 -27.61 15.06
CA SER A 535 10.31 -27.90 14.67
C SER A 535 10.42 -28.09 13.17
N GLU A 536 11.63 -28.28 12.66
CA GLU A 536 11.86 -28.72 11.28
C GLU A 536 10.98 -29.93 10.90
N GLU A 537 10.63 -30.78 11.86
CA GLU A 537 9.78 -31.95 11.62
C GLU A 537 8.28 -31.65 11.65
N THR A 538 7.85 -30.51 12.19
CA THR A 538 6.42 -30.22 12.44
C THR A 538 5.96 -28.83 12.04
N ASN A 539 6.83 -27.97 11.51
CA ASN A 539 6.51 -26.61 11.10
C ASN A 539 5.73 -26.54 9.78
N MET A 540 5.60 -27.66 9.05
CA MET A 540 5.00 -27.82 7.71
C MET A 540 5.90 -27.44 6.52
N GLU A 541 7.11 -26.94 6.73
CA GLU A 541 8.07 -26.66 5.65
C GLU A 541 9.09 -27.80 5.50
N GLY A 542 9.75 -28.16 6.60
CA GLY A 542 10.83 -29.14 6.66
C GLY A 542 10.35 -30.58 6.86
N PRO A 543 11.19 -31.53 7.28
CA PRO A 543 12.62 -31.33 7.46
C PRO A 543 13.32 -31.27 6.10
N VAL A 544 14.53 -30.72 6.06
CA VAL A 544 15.44 -30.76 4.89
C VAL A 544 16.84 -31.29 5.28
N SER A 545 16.89 -32.11 6.33
CA SER A 545 18.14 -32.56 6.97
C SER A 545 18.80 -33.79 6.34
N SER A 546 18.09 -34.52 5.46
CA SER A 546 18.65 -35.65 4.71
C SER A 546 18.44 -35.54 3.20
N PRO A 547 19.21 -36.26 2.37
CA PRO A 547 18.99 -36.26 0.91
C PRO A 547 17.58 -36.70 0.49
N ALA A 548 16.93 -37.57 1.27
CA ALA A 548 15.56 -37.99 1.01
C ALA A 548 14.56 -36.88 1.33
N ASP A 549 14.77 -36.17 2.43
CA ASP A 549 13.94 -35.05 2.87
C ASP A 549 14.03 -33.89 1.89
N ILE A 550 15.24 -33.55 1.45
CA ILE A 550 15.47 -32.56 0.38
C ILE A 550 14.77 -32.97 -0.92
N ALA A 551 14.83 -34.26 -1.28
CA ALA A 551 14.15 -34.75 -2.48
C ALA A 551 12.62 -34.65 -2.36
N ASN A 552 12.04 -34.95 -1.20
CA ASN A 552 10.61 -34.80 -0.95
C ASN A 552 10.17 -33.34 -0.96
N TRP A 553 10.95 -32.46 -0.30
CA TRP A 553 10.73 -31.02 -0.33
C TRP A 553 10.77 -30.49 -1.77
N LEU A 554 11.81 -30.82 -2.55
CA LEU A 554 11.95 -30.45 -3.96
C LEU A 554 10.81 -31.00 -4.83
N ALA A 555 10.37 -32.24 -4.59
CA ALA A 555 9.25 -32.83 -5.32
C ALA A 555 7.94 -32.11 -5.01
N SER A 556 7.74 -31.65 -3.77
CA SER A 556 6.53 -30.94 -3.37
C SER A 556 6.36 -29.60 -4.10
N GLN A 557 7.46 -28.96 -4.50
CA GLN A 557 7.49 -27.73 -5.33
C GLN A 557 6.77 -27.89 -6.67
N LEU A 558 6.68 -29.13 -7.16
CA LEU A 558 6.09 -29.46 -8.46
C LEU A 558 4.62 -29.90 -8.34
N THR A 559 4.05 -29.81 -7.13
CA THR A 559 2.71 -30.31 -6.79
C THR A 559 1.94 -29.27 -5.97
N ASN A 560 1.07 -29.69 -5.05
CA ASN A 560 0.29 -28.83 -4.16
C ASN A 560 0.98 -28.58 -2.80
N HIS A 561 2.31 -28.57 -2.77
CA HIS A 561 3.14 -28.21 -1.61
C HIS A 561 2.80 -28.95 -0.30
N GLN A 562 2.41 -30.21 -0.39
CA GLN A 562 1.89 -31.00 0.76
C GLN A 562 2.95 -31.63 1.65
N TYR A 563 4.23 -31.40 1.36
CA TYR A 563 5.29 -31.92 2.21
C TYR A 563 5.12 -31.40 3.64
N ASN A 564 5.20 -32.33 4.59
CA ASN A 564 5.10 -32.12 6.03
C ASN A 564 3.82 -31.50 6.61
N VAL A 565 2.81 -31.21 5.78
CA VAL A 565 1.51 -30.70 6.22
C VAL A 565 0.86 -31.62 7.27
N ALA A 566 0.93 -32.96 7.08
CA ALA A 566 0.37 -33.92 8.03
C ALA A 566 1.03 -33.93 9.41
N ALA A 567 2.35 -33.75 9.47
CA ALA A 567 3.05 -33.71 10.75
C ALA A 567 2.72 -32.42 11.51
N GLY A 568 2.67 -31.28 10.81
CA GLY A 568 2.24 -30.02 11.41
C GLY A 568 0.78 -30.03 11.84
N ASP A 569 -0.11 -30.69 11.10
CA ASP A 569 -1.52 -30.82 11.48
C ASP A 569 -1.67 -31.63 12.77
N GLN A 570 -0.88 -32.71 12.91
CA GLN A 570 -0.81 -33.49 14.14
C GLN A 570 -0.20 -32.69 15.31
N TYR A 571 0.81 -31.87 15.05
CA TYR A 571 1.41 -30.99 16.05
C TYR A 571 0.39 -29.95 16.56
N LEU A 572 -0.35 -29.31 15.65
CA LEU A 572 -1.45 -28.41 16.00
C LEU A 572 -2.52 -29.14 16.82
N GLN A 573 -2.92 -30.34 16.41
CA GLN A 573 -3.90 -31.14 17.14
C GLN A 573 -3.50 -31.38 18.59
N GLN A 574 -2.25 -31.78 18.82
CA GLN A 574 -1.74 -32.07 20.15
C GLN A 574 -1.73 -30.81 21.03
N ASN A 575 -1.12 -29.73 20.55
CA ASN A 575 -0.86 -28.55 21.38
C ASN A 575 -2.08 -27.65 21.56
N VAL A 576 -2.93 -27.53 20.54
CA VAL A 576 -4.25 -26.88 20.71
C VAL A 576 -5.07 -27.66 21.74
N SER A 577 -5.05 -29.00 21.69
CA SER A 577 -5.73 -29.82 22.71
C SER A 577 -5.13 -29.64 24.11
N THR A 578 -3.81 -29.50 24.24
CA THR A 578 -3.16 -29.19 25.53
C THR A 578 -3.69 -27.88 26.11
N ILE A 579 -3.78 -26.83 25.30
CA ILE A 579 -4.29 -25.52 25.74
C ILE A 579 -5.78 -25.64 26.11
N MET A 580 -6.61 -26.15 25.19
CA MET A 580 -8.07 -26.20 25.41
C MET A 580 -8.50 -27.08 26.59
N ASN A 581 -7.70 -28.08 26.96
CA ASN A 581 -7.97 -28.93 28.13
C ASN A 581 -7.33 -28.42 29.43
N SER A 582 -6.58 -27.31 29.38
CA SER A 582 -5.87 -26.79 30.55
C SER A 582 -6.81 -26.11 31.56
N PRO A 583 -6.45 -26.07 32.85
CA PRO A 583 -7.11 -25.21 33.83
C PRO A 583 -7.16 -23.75 33.38
N THR A 584 -6.09 -23.20 32.80
CA THR A 584 -6.07 -21.81 32.31
C THR A 584 -7.24 -21.54 31.36
N TRP A 585 -7.39 -22.34 30.30
CA TRP A 585 -8.45 -22.19 29.29
C TRP A 585 -9.86 -22.33 29.87
N ASN A 586 -10.02 -23.13 30.92
CA ASN A 586 -11.32 -23.47 31.52
C ASN A 586 -11.61 -22.69 32.82
N SER A 587 -10.73 -21.78 33.25
CA SER A 587 -10.80 -21.07 34.54
C SER A 587 -11.69 -19.82 34.55
N GLY A 588 -12.23 -19.43 33.39
CA GLY A 588 -12.98 -18.18 33.21
C GLY A 588 -12.12 -16.99 32.75
N SER A 589 -10.82 -17.19 32.53
CA SER A 589 -9.95 -16.26 31.80
C SER A 589 -10.41 -16.11 30.35
N LYS A 590 -10.33 -14.90 29.79
CA LYS A 590 -10.69 -14.57 28.40
C LYS A 590 -9.51 -14.94 27.50
N ASP A 591 -9.57 -16.10 26.88
CA ASP A 591 -8.44 -16.67 26.16
C ASP A 591 -8.74 -16.88 24.68
N VAL A 592 -7.71 -16.73 23.85
CA VAL A 592 -7.79 -16.96 22.40
C VAL A 592 -6.59 -17.77 21.91
N ILE A 593 -6.84 -18.71 20.99
CA ILE A 593 -5.82 -19.32 20.14
C ILE A 593 -5.91 -18.71 18.75
N ILE A 594 -4.78 -18.26 18.21
CA ILE A 594 -4.62 -17.76 16.85
C ILE A 594 -3.65 -18.69 16.13
N ILE A 595 -4.03 -19.15 14.93
CA ILE A 595 -3.18 -20.01 14.09
C ILE A 595 -2.98 -19.31 12.75
N THR A 596 -1.73 -19.05 12.40
CA THR A 596 -1.34 -18.45 11.11
C THR A 596 -0.01 -19.03 10.64
N PHE A 597 0.37 -18.64 9.43
CA PHE A 597 1.65 -18.97 8.82
C PHE A 597 2.52 -17.71 8.72
N ASP A 598 3.80 -17.90 8.45
CA ASP A 598 4.78 -16.83 8.27
C ASP A 598 4.76 -16.24 6.84
N GLU A 599 4.57 -17.10 5.84
CA GLU A 599 4.46 -16.79 4.42
C GLU A 599 3.80 -17.94 3.64
N ASP A 600 3.42 -17.66 2.39
CA ASP A 600 2.99 -18.70 1.46
C ASP A 600 4.21 -19.50 0.97
N PHE A 601 3.94 -20.58 0.24
CA PHE A 601 5.01 -21.45 -0.24
C PHE A 601 5.91 -20.77 -1.30
N ASN A 602 5.37 -19.82 -2.06
CA ASN A 602 6.02 -19.25 -3.23
C ASN A 602 6.98 -18.13 -2.85
N ASN A 603 8.24 -18.50 -2.67
CA ASN A 603 9.27 -17.61 -2.17
C ASN A 603 10.11 -16.99 -3.31
N LEU A 604 10.06 -15.66 -3.44
CA LEU A 604 10.88 -14.89 -4.40
C LEU A 604 12.39 -15.12 -4.23
N SER A 605 12.89 -15.32 -3.01
CA SER A 605 14.32 -15.58 -2.76
C SER A 605 14.79 -16.92 -3.35
N ASN A 606 13.85 -17.86 -3.53
CA ASN A 606 14.08 -19.17 -4.15
C ASN A 606 13.72 -19.21 -5.64
N GLY A 607 13.23 -18.10 -6.21
CA GLY A 607 12.84 -18.00 -7.61
C GLY A 607 11.56 -18.75 -7.97
N ASN A 608 10.74 -19.14 -6.99
CA ASN A 608 9.52 -19.94 -7.19
C ASN A 608 8.25 -19.11 -6.94
N GLY A 609 7.67 -18.58 -8.02
CA GLY A 609 6.27 -18.16 -8.06
C GLY A 609 5.90 -16.91 -7.25
N ASN A 610 4.60 -16.61 -7.27
CA ASN A 610 3.96 -15.45 -6.65
C ASN A 610 2.47 -15.79 -6.49
N GLN A 611 2.09 -16.20 -5.28
CA GLN A 611 0.71 -16.53 -4.91
C GLN A 611 0.03 -15.40 -4.10
N GLY A 612 0.66 -14.22 -4.08
CA GLY A 612 0.13 -13.06 -3.37
C GLY A 612 0.39 -13.08 -1.87
N ASN A 613 1.11 -14.07 -1.33
CA ASN A 613 1.38 -14.25 0.10
C ASN A 613 0.09 -14.36 0.94
N HIS A 614 -0.94 -14.97 0.35
CA HIS A 614 -2.24 -15.22 0.96
C HIS A 614 -2.19 -16.49 1.79
N ILE A 615 -2.34 -16.37 3.11
CA ILE A 615 -2.07 -17.45 4.07
C ILE A 615 -3.27 -17.71 5.00
N PRO A 616 -3.39 -18.93 5.56
CA PRO A 616 -4.46 -19.24 6.52
C PRO A 616 -4.37 -18.42 7.81
N MET A 617 -5.52 -17.99 8.32
CA MET A 617 -5.64 -17.35 9.64
C MET A 617 -6.93 -17.82 10.34
N VAL A 618 -6.78 -18.56 11.43
CA VAL A 618 -7.87 -19.11 12.25
C VAL A 618 -7.82 -18.52 13.65
N VAL A 619 -8.97 -18.08 14.17
CA VAL A 619 -9.10 -17.51 15.51
C VAL A 619 -10.12 -18.30 16.31
N ILE A 620 -9.70 -18.79 17.47
CA ILE A 620 -10.46 -19.71 18.32
C ILE A 620 -10.58 -19.11 19.72
N PRO A 621 -11.75 -18.54 20.09
CA PRO A 621 -11.96 -18.03 21.43
C PRO A 621 -12.43 -19.13 22.39
N ASN A 622 -12.11 -18.97 23.67
CA ASN A 622 -12.75 -19.75 24.72
C ASN A 622 -14.11 -19.15 25.14
N GLN A 623 -14.82 -19.85 26.01
CA GLN A 623 -16.17 -19.45 26.41
C GLN A 623 -16.20 -18.06 27.09
N ALA A 624 -15.19 -17.71 27.89
CA ALA A 624 -15.14 -16.44 28.61
C ALA A 624 -14.76 -15.28 27.68
N ALA A 625 -13.88 -15.49 26.71
CA ALA A 625 -13.58 -14.51 25.66
C ALA A 625 -14.85 -14.16 24.86
N VAL A 626 -15.73 -15.13 24.64
CA VAL A 626 -17.04 -14.88 24.00
C VAL A 626 -17.97 -14.10 24.92
N THR A 627 -18.21 -14.58 26.14
CA THR A 627 -19.25 -14.00 27.02
C THR A 627 -18.88 -12.66 27.63
N SER A 628 -17.58 -12.45 27.85
CA SER A 628 -17.06 -11.31 28.62
C SER A 628 -16.01 -10.51 27.85
N GLY A 629 -15.41 -11.08 26.81
CA GLY A 629 -14.43 -10.41 25.93
C GLY A 629 -15.02 -9.89 24.63
N GLY A 630 -16.29 -10.20 24.32
CA GLY A 630 -16.98 -9.74 23.10
C GLY A 630 -16.57 -10.50 21.84
N MET A 631 -15.83 -11.60 21.94
CA MET A 631 -15.44 -12.38 20.77
C MET A 631 -16.63 -13.13 20.16
N LEU A 632 -16.66 -13.23 18.84
CA LEU A 632 -17.63 -14.04 18.11
C LEU A 632 -17.32 -15.54 18.26
N SER A 633 -18.36 -16.38 18.23
CA SER A 633 -18.23 -17.83 18.39
C SER A 633 -18.85 -18.59 17.22
N GLY A 634 -18.45 -19.86 17.05
CA GLY A 634 -18.88 -20.69 15.94
C GLY A 634 -18.22 -20.30 14.62
N HIS A 635 -18.69 -20.92 13.54
CA HIS A 635 -18.11 -20.74 12.21
C HIS A 635 -18.59 -19.44 11.57
N PHE A 636 -17.63 -18.61 11.17
CA PHE A 636 -17.85 -17.46 10.30
C PHE A 636 -16.57 -17.14 9.52
N VAL A 637 -16.74 -16.46 8.38
CA VAL A 637 -15.63 -16.04 7.53
C VAL A 637 -15.66 -14.54 7.39
N THR A 638 -14.55 -13.88 7.70
CA THR A 638 -14.33 -12.48 7.36
C THR A 638 -13.56 -12.34 6.05
N ASN A 639 -13.91 -11.32 5.28
CA ASN A 639 -13.23 -10.92 4.04
C ASN A 639 -12.53 -9.56 4.18
N SER A 640 -12.48 -8.98 5.37
CA SER A 640 -11.71 -7.78 5.64
C SER A 640 -10.23 -8.03 5.41
N TYR A 641 -9.54 -7.06 4.82
CA TYR A 641 -8.11 -7.16 4.55
C TYR A 641 -7.32 -7.10 5.86
N TYR A 642 -6.53 -8.13 6.13
CA TYR A 642 -5.65 -8.22 7.28
C TYR A 642 -4.26 -8.69 6.86
N ASN A 643 -3.26 -8.34 7.66
CA ASN A 643 -1.91 -8.85 7.51
C ASN A 643 -1.21 -8.99 8.88
N HIS A 644 0.09 -9.26 8.89
CA HIS A 644 0.86 -9.37 10.14
C HIS A 644 0.86 -8.10 11.00
N TYR A 645 0.75 -6.89 10.42
CA TYR A 645 0.58 -5.67 11.21
C TYR A 645 -0.83 -5.57 11.82
N SER A 646 -1.87 -6.07 11.14
CA SER A 646 -3.20 -6.24 11.75
C SER A 646 -3.17 -7.19 12.94
N LEU A 647 -2.43 -8.30 12.83
CA LEU A 647 -2.24 -9.25 13.93
C LEU A 647 -1.50 -8.59 15.10
N MET A 648 -0.39 -7.88 14.84
CA MET A 648 0.35 -7.13 15.86
C MET A 648 -0.57 -6.14 16.57
N SER A 649 -1.28 -5.29 15.84
CA SER A 649 -2.22 -4.31 16.40
C SER A 649 -3.31 -4.99 17.25
N THR A 650 -3.81 -6.15 16.81
CA THR A 650 -4.78 -6.95 17.57
C THR A 650 -4.20 -7.43 18.91
N ILE A 651 -2.96 -7.91 18.93
CA ILE A 651 -2.26 -8.35 20.15
C ILE A 651 -2.05 -7.16 21.10
N GLU A 652 -1.66 -5.99 20.56
CA GLU A 652 -1.48 -4.77 21.35
C GLU A 652 -2.77 -4.32 22.04
N TYR A 653 -3.90 -4.34 21.33
CA TYR A 653 -5.21 -4.04 21.93
C TYR A 653 -5.66 -5.11 22.93
N ALA A 654 -5.55 -6.39 22.55
CA ALA A 654 -6.03 -7.49 23.36
C ALA A 654 -5.29 -7.59 24.70
N LEU A 655 -3.97 -7.42 24.72
CA LEU A 655 -3.18 -7.63 25.94
C LEU A 655 -2.94 -6.37 26.77
N SER A 656 -3.21 -5.19 26.20
CA SER A 656 -3.07 -3.91 26.90
C SER A 656 -3.75 -3.93 28.27
N PRO A 657 -3.14 -3.35 29.32
CA PRO A 657 -3.77 -3.23 30.63
C PRO A 657 -4.98 -2.27 30.64
N THR A 658 -5.15 -1.45 29.59
CA THR A 658 -6.24 -0.48 29.47
C THR A 658 -7.12 -0.83 28.27
N ALA A 659 -8.34 -1.31 28.53
CA ALA A 659 -9.29 -1.66 27.47
C ALA A 659 -9.51 -0.50 26.47
N GLY A 660 -9.55 -0.82 25.18
CA GLY A 660 -9.72 0.17 24.10
C GLY A 660 -8.50 1.03 23.78
N THR A 661 -7.37 0.82 24.47
CA THR A 661 -6.09 1.49 24.18
C THR A 661 -5.05 0.41 23.85
N PRO A 662 -4.31 0.48 22.74
CA PRO A 662 -3.27 -0.50 22.45
C PRO A 662 -2.07 -0.33 23.39
N LEU A 663 -1.17 -1.31 23.41
CA LEU A 663 0.20 -1.06 23.88
C LEU A 663 0.83 0.09 23.09
N ALA A 664 1.91 0.66 23.62
CA ALA A 664 2.60 1.75 22.95
C ALA A 664 3.18 1.26 21.62
N THR A 665 2.57 1.72 20.52
CA THR A 665 2.93 1.37 19.14
C THR A 665 4.39 1.71 18.84
N LEU A 666 5.02 0.90 17.99
CA LEU A 666 6.40 1.01 17.54
C LEU A 666 6.56 1.94 16.35
N THR A 667 5.63 1.90 15.40
CA THR A 667 5.71 2.61 14.11
C THR A 667 4.33 3.07 13.63
N ASN A 668 4.25 3.59 12.40
CA ASN A 668 2.96 3.84 11.76
C ASN A 668 2.35 2.57 11.16
N ASN A 669 3.10 1.47 11.05
CA ASN A 669 2.56 0.22 10.51
C ASN A 669 1.57 -0.44 11.45
N ASP A 670 1.88 -0.52 12.73
CA ASP A 670 1.02 -1.03 13.80
C ASP A 670 -0.01 0.01 14.26
N LEU A 671 0.36 1.30 14.32
CA LEU A 671 -0.56 2.38 14.68
C LEU A 671 -1.74 2.53 13.71
N TYR A 672 -1.51 2.40 12.40
CA TYR A 672 -2.56 2.55 11.38
C TYR A 672 -3.02 1.23 10.77
N ALA A 673 -2.49 0.09 11.24
CA ALA A 673 -3.04 -1.21 10.83
C ALA A 673 -4.47 -1.32 11.35
N THR A 674 -5.36 -1.88 10.53
CA THR A 674 -6.71 -2.20 11.00
C THR A 674 -6.60 -3.44 11.88
N PRO A 675 -6.93 -3.39 13.19
CA PRO A 675 -6.98 -4.57 14.04
C PRO A 675 -8.03 -5.55 13.50
N MET A 676 -7.94 -6.81 13.90
CA MET A 676 -8.83 -7.90 13.46
C MET A 676 -10.21 -7.82 14.14
N ASN A 677 -10.87 -6.67 13.97
CA ASN A 677 -12.13 -6.28 14.60
C ASN A 677 -13.29 -7.24 14.30
N ASP A 678 -13.28 -7.89 13.14
CA ASP A 678 -14.37 -8.78 12.71
C ASP A 678 -14.52 -10.05 13.57
N PHE A 679 -13.55 -10.31 14.46
CA PHE A 679 -13.63 -11.39 15.44
C PHE A 679 -14.28 -10.96 16.77
N TRP A 680 -14.70 -9.69 16.89
CA TRP A 680 -15.41 -9.11 18.02
C TRP A 680 -16.76 -8.49 17.59
N SER A 681 -17.73 -8.49 18.51
CA SER A 681 -19.08 -7.92 18.32
C SER A 681 -19.18 -6.43 18.58
#